data_AF-A0A7Y2CLT1-F1
#
_entry.id   AF-A0A7Y2CLT1-F1
#
_cell.length_a   1.000
_cell.length_b   1.000
_cell.length_c   1.000
_cell.angle_alpha   90.00
_cell.angle_beta   90.00
_cell.angle_gamma   90.00
#
_symmetry.space_group_name_H-M   'P 1'
#
loop_
_entity.id
_entity.type
_entity.pdbx_description
1 polymer ?
#
loop_
_entity_poly.entity_id
_entity_poly.type
_entity_poly.pdbx_seq_one_letter_code
_entity_poly.pdbx_strand_id
1 'polypeptide(L)'
;MASEETGGRPAVSWRLVVGASVVLAFLLRIAWPLADPATRFSWSNGIYTDPTTMVHAARNATLFGEWILDYNRDLWIYPLMNGVTWLAYQGFGVGRFASQFLSALFGALTVVGLAWGLRRTSGPRAAVIGAVLGAVNFWMVMFARIPVAENLVVCLLTFAAVAAVGRSPRAQFLAGAIGVAATLFGKYHAVGFLPAIVLLPWLRDRSVRAVLPVLAGGTSVFLLWLFAIFLPQQGDVLGHVERQSSGHGALPFMVSIREGIGEIYNTLRRSWMFYRLPIEGALGSLFALWVVGNGDARRKRTGDGSAVYAFWFLGMWLYYSLLLYKAPRYYVLLGPPLVAGAAVILADLSRASTFKLRVPMKWDEHVPLFVWLYSFSFGAIDTVKQYASMILEYLTAPPARISDAAFNASVDIFRNFDTFYQNLAWAAVFSIVGYVVILWNPEIFGRVGLKSVSAGAMRRIGQGLMGLALFFAVYQYGWWAFHRTPFLEDVKESFPAMIAEDAVLLGPMAPLLVQDTELRVHPYYGPPGHPEILAEYGVTHVAICGPGEAEVFEERFPGLLDQTDVVQVWPVTTLFSSTLELRRLPRQFDGRILHAYEPTAWEMGAQAAGRQDWNEALKWFERHREAGGPEMPELLSLESVCWFKLEDYGRAEEMLREAIRRRPLDPLNFQNLGVLHLRRGERAEALDALIQALKLNRDSPELKRMITELTR
;
A
#
# COMPACT_ATOMS: atom_id res chain seq x y z
N MET A 1 -55.83 0.64 29.13
CA MET A 1 -56.32 1.10 27.82
C MET A 1 -55.11 1.72 27.11
N ALA A 2 -54.22 0.94 26.46
CA ALA A 2 -54.37 0.14 25.23
C ALA A 2 -54.66 1.01 23.99
N SER A 3 -53.90 0.71 22.92
CA SER A 3 -53.79 1.30 21.56
C SER A 3 -53.10 2.66 21.47
N GLU A 4 -52.01 2.86 20.72
CA GLU A 4 -51.69 2.32 19.39
C GLU A 4 -50.28 1.75 19.28
N GLU A 5 -50.19 0.42 19.13
CA GLU A 5 -49.09 -0.25 18.43
C GLU A 5 -49.23 0.08 16.94
N THR A 6 -48.44 1.05 16.47
CA THR A 6 -48.12 1.11 15.04
C THR A 6 -47.00 0.12 14.77
N GLY A 7 -47.32 -0.92 14.01
CA GLY A 7 -46.41 -2.00 13.57
C GLY A 7 -45.26 -1.49 12.69
N GLY A 8 -44.29 -0.82 13.31
CA GLY A 8 -43.00 -0.54 12.72
C GLY A 8 -42.11 -1.78 12.82
N ARG A 9 -41.57 -2.25 11.69
CA ARG A 9 -40.51 -3.28 11.66
C ARG A 9 -39.48 -3.01 12.76
N PRO A 10 -39.00 -4.03 13.51
CA PRO A 10 -38.02 -3.81 14.56
C PRO A 10 -36.81 -3.09 13.96
N ALA A 11 -36.51 -1.88 14.45
CA ALA A 11 -35.39 -1.10 13.96
C ALA A 11 -34.10 -1.92 14.15
N VAL A 12 -33.35 -2.13 13.06
CA VAL A 12 -32.11 -2.91 13.10
C VAL A 12 -31.19 -2.32 14.17
N SER A 13 -30.80 -3.14 15.15
CA SER A 13 -29.92 -2.71 16.23
C SER A 13 -28.59 -2.23 15.66
N TRP A 14 -28.15 -1.03 16.06
CA TRP A 14 -26.86 -0.48 15.63
C TRP A 14 -25.68 -1.42 15.93
N ARG A 15 -25.80 -2.25 16.98
CA ARG A 15 -24.81 -3.27 17.33
C ARG A 15 -24.70 -4.35 16.26
N LEU A 16 -25.84 -4.76 15.68
CA LEU A 16 -25.86 -5.73 14.58
C LEU A 16 -25.17 -5.15 13.33
N VAL A 17 -25.42 -3.88 13.01
CA VAL A 17 -24.78 -3.24 11.86
C VAL A 17 -23.27 -3.10 12.05
N VAL A 18 -22.82 -2.69 13.25
CA VAL A 18 -21.39 -2.63 13.56
C VAL A 18 -20.77 -4.04 13.51
N GLY A 19 -21.42 -5.05 14.09
CA GLY A 19 -20.97 -6.44 14.04
C GLY A 19 -20.84 -6.96 12.61
N ALA A 20 -21.87 -6.76 11.78
CA ALA A 20 -21.83 -7.11 10.36
C ALA A 20 -20.72 -6.35 9.60
N SER A 21 -20.49 -5.08 9.95
CA SER A 21 -19.41 -4.29 9.34
C SER A 21 -18.03 -4.82 9.71
N VAL A 22 -17.82 -5.30 10.94
CA VAL A 22 -16.56 -5.91 11.37
C VAL A 22 -16.32 -7.25 10.67
N VAL A 23 -17.36 -8.07 10.54
CA VAL A 23 -17.28 -9.32 9.75
C VAL A 23 -16.96 -9.01 8.30
N LEU A 24 -17.66 -8.07 7.67
CA LEU A 24 -17.37 -7.61 6.32
C LEU A 24 -15.93 -7.07 6.20
N ALA A 25 -15.47 -6.29 7.19
CA ALA A 25 -14.12 -5.75 7.22
C ALA A 25 -13.08 -6.87 7.17
N PHE A 26 -13.27 -7.94 7.94
CA PHE A 26 -12.39 -9.11 7.92
C PHE A 26 -12.48 -9.85 6.59
N LEU A 27 -13.70 -10.14 6.11
CA LEU A 27 -13.93 -10.88 4.85
C LEU A 27 -13.28 -10.19 3.64
N LEU A 28 -13.44 -8.87 3.48
CA LEU A 28 -12.82 -8.13 2.38
C LEU A 28 -11.27 -8.14 2.42
N ARG A 29 -10.70 -8.28 3.61
CA ARG A 29 -9.24 -8.30 3.82
C ARG A 29 -8.63 -9.69 3.68
N ILE A 30 -9.40 -10.75 3.93
CA ILE A 30 -8.93 -12.13 3.82
C ILE A 30 -9.36 -12.85 2.54
N ALA A 31 -10.35 -12.32 1.81
CA ALA A 31 -10.76 -12.90 0.53
C ALA A 31 -9.57 -12.95 -0.44
N TRP A 32 -9.39 -14.04 -1.19
CA TRP A 32 -8.28 -14.16 -2.15
C TRP A 32 -6.90 -13.91 -1.53
N PRO A 33 -6.47 -14.68 -0.52
CA PRO A 33 -5.26 -14.35 0.22
C PRO A 33 -3.98 -14.38 -0.65
N LEU A 34 -3.95 -15.27 -1.63
CA LEU A 34 -2.80 -15.41 -2.52
C LEU A 34 -2.76 -14.36 -3.64
N ALA A 35 -3.75 -13.48 -3.74
CA ALA A 35 -3.76 -12.44 -4.75
C ALA A 35 -2.70 -11.37 -4.50
N ASP A 36 -2.01 -10.98 -5.56
CA ASP A 36 -1.04 -9.90 -5.63
C ASP A 36 -1.65 -8.57 -5.17
N PRO A 37 -0.83 -7.71 -4.54
CA PRO A 37 -1.19 -6.33 -4.30
C PRO A 37 -1.75 -5.67 -5.56
N ALA A 38 -2.76 -4.81 -5.40
CA ALA A 38 -3.36 -4.09 -6.51
C ALA A 38 -2.30 -3.32 -7.30
N THR A 39 -2.26 -3.52 -8.62
CA THR A 39 -1.36 -2.79 -9.51
C THR A 39 -1.60 -1.28 -9.38
N ARG A 40 -0.52 -0.49 -9.40
CA ARG A 40 -0.56 0.99 -9.25
C ARG A 40 -1.18 1.51 -7.95
N PHE A 41 -1.34 0.66 -6.94
CA PHE A 41 -1.83 1.07 -5.63
C PHE A 41 -0.84 1.97 -4.88
N SER A 42 0.46 1.74 -5.05
CA SER A 42 1.55 2.44 -4.38
C SER A 42 2.64 2.79 -5.36
N TRP A 43 3.11 4.06 -5.35
CA TRP A 43 4.34 4.46 -6.04
C TRP A 43 5.61 3.90 -5.38
N SER A 44 5.53 3.08 -4.34
CA SER A 44 6.70 2.42 -3.74
C SER A 44 6.60 0.91 -3.94
N ASN A 45 7.70 0.28 -4.36
CA ASN A 45 7.87 -1.18 -4.40
C ASN A 45 7.83 -1.82 -2.99
N GLY A 46 7.86 -1.02 -1.92
CA GLY A 46 7.75 -1.48 -0.54
C GLY A 46 6.47 -2.27 -0.22
N ILE A 47 5.46 -2.28 -1.09
CA ILE A 47 4.30 -3.18 -0.93
C ILE A 47 4.62 -4.65 -1.23
N TYR A 48 5.72 -4.92 -1.95
CA TYR A 48 6.19 -6.26 -2.31
C TYR A 48 7.41 -6.68 -1.47
N THR A 49 8.34 -5.76 -1.20
CA THR A 49 9.63 -6.08 -0.55
C THR A 49 9.56 -6.06 0.98
N ASP A 50 8.88 -5.05 1.56
CA ASP A 50 8.86 -4.86 3.01
C ASP A 50 8.14 -5.97 3.79
N PRO A 51 6.98 -6.52 3.35
CA PRO A 51 6.19 -7.38 4.21
C PRO A 51 6.95 -8.62 4.69
N THR A 52 7.65 -9.30 3.78
CA THR A 52 8.45 -10.49 4.10
C THR A 52 9.75 -10.15 4.81
N THR A 53 10.35 -9.00 4.48
CA THR A 53 11.55 -8.50 5.18
C THR A 53 11.28 -8.16 6.64
N MET A 54 10.16 -7.49 6.94
CA MET A 54 9.77 -7.08 8.30
C MET A 54 9.56 -8.26 9.24
N VAL A 55 9.11 -9.41 8.72
CA VAL A 55 8.82 -10.63 9.50
C VAL A 55 9.85 -11.74 9.28
N HIS A 56 10.99 -11.40 8.67
CA HIS A 56 12.01 -12.38 8.30
C HIS A 56 12.57 -13.13 9.53
N ALA A 57 12.79 -12.42 10.64
CA ALA A 57 13.26 -13.05 11.87
C ALA A 57 12.23 -14.05 12.44
N ALA A 58 10.93 -13.74 12.36
CA ALA A 58 9.85 -14.65 12.75
C ALA A 58 9.78 -15.90 11.86
N ARG A 59 10.02 -15.74 10.55
CA ARG A 59 10.18 -16.87 9.62
C ARG A 59 11.34 -17.76 10.07
N ASN A 60 12.52 -17.18 10.24
CA ASN A 60 13.72 -17.93 10.60
C ASN A 60 13.57 -18.67 11.94
N ALA A 61 12.98 -18.01 12.95
CA ALA A 61 12.68 -18.64 14.24
C ALA A 61 11.70 -19.81 14.14
N THR A 62 10.83 -19.82 13.13
CA THR A 62 9.89 -20.94 12.93
C THR A 62 10.52 -22.07 12.13
N LEU A 63 11.25 -21.78 11.05
CA LEU A 63 11.86 -22.80 10.19
C LEU A 63 13.10 -23.45 10.82
N PHE A 64 13.96 -22.65 11.45
CA PHE A 64 15.26 -23.11 11.95
C PHE A 64 15.31 -23.28 13.47
N GLY A 65 14.24 -22.93 14.18
CA GLY A 65 14.16 -23.04 15.65
C GLY A 65 14.96 -21.98 16.42
N GLU A 66 15.57 -21.00 15.75
CA GLU A 66 16.36 -19.93 16.36
C GLU A 66 16.13 -18.56 15.69
N TRP A 67 16.27 -17.49 16.46
CA TRP A 67 16.11 -16.11 15.96
C TRP A 67 17.34 -15.65 15.18
N ILE A 68 17.40 -16.04 13.91
CA ILE A 68 18.50 -15.67 13.00
C ILE A 68 18.25 -14.25 12.46
N LEU A 69 19.17 -13.34 12.77
CA LEU A 69 19.09 -11.92 12.40
C LEU A 69 20.08 -11.51 11.31
N ASP A 70 21.13 -12.31 11.04
CA ASP A 70 22.22 -11.99 10.12
C ASP A 70 22.63 -10.48 10.20
N TYR A 71 22.90 -9.84 9.07
CA TYR A 71 23.01 -8.37 9.02
C TYR A 71 21.64 -7.66 8.95
N ASN A 72 20.54 -8.40 8.75
CA ASN A 72 19.19 -7.85 8.74
C ASN A 72 18.58 -7.79 10.15
N ARG A 73 19.01 -6.80 10.93
CA ARG A 73 18.65 -6.66 12.35
C ARG A 73 17.29 -5.97 12.61
N ASP A 74 16.35 -6.18 11.70
CA ASP A 74 15.02 -5.55 11.69
C ASP A 74 14.10 -6.04 12.83
N LEU A 75 14.42 -7.16 13.49
CA LEU A 75 13.71 -7.62 14.69
C LEU A 75 13.68 -6.54 15.77
N TRP A 76 14.78 -5.79 15.95
CA TRP A 76 14.86 -4.73 16.97
C TRP A 76 14.05 -3.49 16.63
N ILE A 77 13.68 -3.34 15.35
CA ILE A 77 12.88 -2.24 14.83
C ILE A 77 11.39 -2.60 14.84
N TYR A 78 11.08 -3.86 14.54
CA TYR A 78 9.71 -4.39 14.45
C TYR A 78 9.47 -5.57 15.43
N PRO A 79 9.81 -5.44 16.73
CA PRO A 79 9.79 -6.57 17.66
C PRO A 79 8.38 -7.11 17.87
N LEU A 80 7.38 -6.23 17.95
CA LEU A 80 6.00 -6.65 18.17
C LEU A 80 5.44 -7.38 16.94
N MET A 81 5.74 -6.89 15.73
CA MET A 81 5.30 -7.51 14.48
C MET A 81 5.91 -8.91 14.30
N ASN A 82 7.20 -9.06 14.59
CA ASN A 82 7.87 -10.36 14.56
C ASN A 82 7.31 -11.32 15.61
N GLY A 83 7.10 -10.86 16.84
CA GLY A 83 6.56 -11.71 17.91
C GLY A 83 5.16 -12.25 17.59
N VAL A 84 4.24 -11.40 17.11
CA VAL A 84 2.89 -11.86 16.74
C VAL A 84 2.90 -12.73 15.48
N THR A 85 3.78 -12.45 14.52
CA THR A 85 3.91 -13.25 13.30
C THR A 85 4.50 -14.63 13.58
N TRP A 86 5.48 -14.71 14.47
CA TRP A 86 6.05 -15.98 14.92
C TRP A 86 4.96 -16.86 15.55
N LEU A 87 4.13 -16.31 16.45
CA LEU A 87 2.99 -17.06 17.01
C LEU A 87 1.99 -17.52 15.95
N ALA A 88 1.72 -16.72 14.92
CA ALA A 88 0.85 -17.14 13.83
C ALA A 88 1.50 -18.24 12.97
N TYR A 89 2.80 -18.16 12.70
CA TYR A 89 3.52 -19.21 11.97
C TYR A 89 3.56 -20.53 12.74
N GLN A 90 3.63 -20.51 14.08
CA GLN A 90 3.49 -21.73 14.88
C GLN A 90 2.12 -22.41 14.70
N GLY A 91 1.06 -21.65 14.42
CA GLY A 91 -0.29 -22.18 14.24
C GLY A 91 -0.67 -22.53 12.79
N PHE A 92 -0.23 -21.72 11.83
CA PHE A 92 -0.62 -21.83 10.42
C PHE A 92 0.49 -22.35 9.49
N GLY A 93 1.71 -22.51 10.01
CA GLY A 93 2.90 -22.67 9.18
C GLY A 93 3.41 -21.33 8.64
N VAL A 94 4.66 -21.34 8.17
CA VAL A 94 5.27 -20.18 7.52
C VAL A 94 4.65 -20.01 6.13
N GLY A 95 4.22 -18.79 5.82
CA GLY A 95 3.73 -18.47 4.49
C GLY A 95 2.90 -17.20 4.44
N ARG A 96 2.53 -16.80 3.22
CA ARG A 96 1.78 -15.57 2.97
C ARG A 96 0.42 -15.55 3.65
N PHE A 97 -0.27 -16.69 3.68
CA PHE A 97 -1.59 -16.81 4.31
C PHE A 97 -1.56 -16.41 5.79
N ALA A 98 -0.61 -16.93 6.57
CA ALA A 98 -0.51 -16.64 8.01
C ALA A 98 -0.28 -15.14 8.27
N SER A 99 0.64 -14.54 7.52
CA SER A 99 0.95 -13.11 7.62
C SER A 99 -0.24 -12.24 7.20
N GLN A 100 -0.94 -12.60 6.12
CA GLN A 100 -2.14 -11.88 5.70
C GLN A 100 -3.30 -12.06 6.66
N PHE A 101 -3.50 -13.25 7.24
CA PHE A 101 -4.52 -13.47 8.25
C PHE A 101 -4.35 -12.50 9.42
N LEU A 102 -3.12 -12.36 9.92
CA LEU A 102 -2.81 -11.37 10.95
C LEU A 102 -3.08 -9.94 10.48
N SER A 103 -2.67 -9.60 9.26
CA SER A 103 -2.92 -8.28 8.68
C SER A 103 -4.42 -7.96 8.58
N ALA A 104 -5.22 -8.92 8.12
CA ALA A 104 -6.67 -8.83 8.01
C ALA A 104 -7.34 -8.71 9.39
N LEU A 105 -6.85 -9.47 10.38
CA LEU A 105 -7.29 -9.40 11.76
C LEU A 105 -7.05 -8.01 12.35
N PHE A 106 -5.83 -7.47 12.24
CA PHE A 106 -5.53 -6.12 12.73
C PHE A 106 -6.32 -5.04 11.97
N GLY A 107 -6.54 -5.21 10.67
CA GLY A 107 -7.41 -4.35 9.88
C GLY A 107 -8.86 -4.37 10.36
N ALA A 108 -9.41 -5.53 10.71
CA ALA A 108 -10.76 -5.65 11.27
C ALA A 108 -10.85 -5.08 12.69
N LEU A 109 -9.85 -5.34 13.54
CA LEU A 109 -9.76 -4.78 14.89
C LEU A 109 -9.61 -3.26 14.88
N THR A 110 -8.97 -2.69 13.86
CA THR A 110 -8.93 -1.24 13.63
C THR A 110 -10.34 -0.68 13.43
N VAL A 111 -11.22 -1.38 12.71
CA VAL A 111 -12.64 -0.99 12.53
C VAL A 111 -13.39 -1.09 13.86
N VAL A 112 -13.10 -2.10 14.69
CA VAL A 112 -13.66 -2.22 16.06
C VAL A 112 -13.24 -1.02 16.92
N GLY A 113 -11.95 -0.71 16.98
CA GLY A 113 -11.41 0.42 17.74
C GLY A 113 -12.00 1.76 17.28
N LEU A 114 -12.11 1.96 15.96
CA LEU A 114 -12.74 3.12 15.35
C LEU A 114 -14.22 3.26 15.75
N ALA A 115 -15.01 2.19 15.60
CA ALA A 115 -16.43 2.20 15.95
C ALA A 115 -16.66 2.43 17.45
N TRP A 116 -15.81 1.83 18.30
CA TRP A 116 -15.87 2.01 19.76
C TRP A 116 -15.55 3.46 20.16
N GLY A 117 -14.52 4.05 19.58
CA GLY A 117 -14.15 5.45 19.83
C GLY A 117 -15.26 6.39 19.41
N LEU A 118 -15.78 6.25 18.18
CA LEU A 118 -16.89 7.06 17.67
C LEU A 118 -18.17 6.89 18.49
N ARG A 119 -18.43 5.68 19.02
CA ARG A 119 -19.55 5.43 19.92
C ARG A 119 -19.41 6.21 21.22
N ARG A 120 -18.19 6.37 21.74
CA ARG A 120 -17.89 7.12 22.97
C ARG A 120 -17.94 8.63 22.76
N THR A 121 -17.53 9.13 21.60
CA THR A 121 -17.45 10.57 21.34
C THR A 121 -18.73 11.16 20.72
N SER A 122 -19.31 10.48 19.72
CA SER A 122 -20.31 11.07 18.81
C SER A 122 -21.58 10.22 18.68
N GLY A 123 -21.63 9.08 19.39
CA GLY A 123 -22.80 8.25 19.60
C GLY A 123 -23.00 7.14 18.54
N PRO A 124 -24.09 6.36 18.66
CA PRO A 124 -24.29 5.14 17.86
C PRO A 124 -24.30 5.35 16.35
N ARG A 125 -24.87 6.47 15.86
CA ARG A 125 -24.90 6.76 14.42
C ARG A 125 -23.51 6.98 13.84
N ALA A 126 -22.66 7.73 14.53
CA ALA A 126 -21.27 7.95 14.10
C ALA A 126 -20.49 6.63 14.12
N ALA A 127 -20.72 5.78 15.13
CA ALA A 127 -20.12 4.45 15.20
C ALA A 127 -20.50 3.55 14.02
N VAL A 128 -21.79 3.53 13.64
CA VAL A 128 -22.26 2.77 12.47
C VAL A 128 -21.63 3.32 11.19
N ILE A 129 -21.68 4.63 10.98
CA ILE A 129 -21.10 5.27 9.79
C ILE A 129 -19.60 4.97 9.69
N GLY A 130 -18.85 5.16 10.77
CA GLY A 130 -17.41 4.90 10.80
C GLY A 130 -17.06 3.42 10.64
N ALA A 131 -17.86 2.51 11.21
CA ALA A 131 -17.68 1.07 11.02
C ALA A 131 -17.88 0.67 9.56
N VAL A 132 -18.96 1.15 8.93
CA VAL A 132 -19.26 0.87 7.52
C VAL A 132 -18.17 1.44 6.62
N LEU A 133 -17.84 2.72 6.76
CA LEU A 133 -16.80 3.36 5.94
C LEU A 133 -15.44 2.69 6.16
N GLY A 134 -15.01 2.45 7.41
CA GLY A 134 -13.74 1.79 7.70
C GLY A 134 -13.66 0.34 7.23
N ALA A 135 -14.80 -0.36 7.18
CA ALA A 135 -14.89 -1.73 6.67
C ALA A 135 -14.61 -1.79 5.17
N VAL A 136 -15.19 -0.88 4.39
CA VAL A 136 -15.16 -0.91 2.91
C VAL A 136 -14.13 0.01 2.27
N ASN A 137 -13.54 0.96 3.03
CA ASN A 137 -12.61 1.94 2.50
C ASN A 137 -11.44 1.27 1.78
N PHE A 138 -11.32 1.51 0.47
CA PHE A 138 -10.40 0.76 -0.40
C PHE A 138 -8.95 0.81 0.07
N TRP A 139 -8.46 1.99 0.49
CA TRP A 139 -7.10 2.16 1.02
C TRP A 139 -6.85 1.31 2.26
N MET A 140 -7.76 1.37 3.24
CA MET A 140 -7.65 0.60 4.48
C MET A 140 -7.85 -0.91 4.26
N VAL A 141 -8.65 -1.31 3.26
CA VAL A 141 -8.82 -2.71 2.89
C VAL A 141 -7.53 -3.21 2.23
N MET A 142 -7.06 -2.55 1.17
CA MET A 142 -5.91 -3.01 0.39
C MET A 142 -4.62 -3.08 1.21
N PHE A 143 -4.31 -2.07 2.03
CA PHE A 143 -3.13 -2.15 2.90
C PHE A 143 -3.25 -3.23 3.98
N ALA A 144 -4.46 -3.54 4.47
CA ALA A 144 -4.68 -4.62 5.42
C ALA A 144 -4.72 -6.02 4.76
N ARG A 145 -4.56 -6.10 3.44
CA ARG A 145 -4.28 -7.35 2.71
C ARG A 145 -2.79 -7.61 2.55
N ILE A 146 -1.98 -6.55 2.71
CA ILE A 146 -0.52 -6.62 2.63
C ILE A 146 -0.01 -6.75 4.07
N PRO A 147 0.86 -7.72 4.41
CA PRO A 147 1.27 -7.95 5.79
C PRO A 147 2.37 -6.98 6.28
N VAL A 148 2.10 -5.68 6.15
CA VAL A 148 2.97 -4.61 6.68
C VAL A 148 2.69 -4.33 8.15
N ALA A 149 3.73 -3.91 8.89
CA ALA A 149 3.64 -3.58 10.32
C ALA A 149 2.62 -2.46 10.62
N GLU A 150 2.37 -1.56 9.66
CA GLU A 150 1.41 -0.46 9.80
C GLU A 150 0.01 -0.91 10.20
N ASN A 151 -0.41 -2.13 9.83
CA ASN A 151 -1.74 -2.64 10.19
C ASN A 151 -1.87 -2.93 11.70
N LEU A 152 -0.82 -3.48 12.31
CA LEU A 152 -0.74 -3.63 13.76
C LEU A 152 -0.68 -2.28 14.46
N VAL A 153 0.16 -1.37 13.94
CA VAL A 153 0.34 -0.03 14.52
C VAL A 153 -0.97 0.75 14.49
N VAL A 154 -1.66 0.80 13.35
CA VAL A 154 -2.93 1.52 13.21
C VAL A 154 -4.02 0.93 14.11
N CYS A 155 -4.04 -0.39 14.28
CA CYS A 155 -4.90 -1.07 15.25
C CYS A 155 -4.62 -0.54 16.68
N LEU A 156 -3.37 -0.56 17.13
CA LEU A 156 -2.97 -0.04 18.44
C LEU A 156 -3.35 1.45 18.60
N LEU A 157 -3.12 2.28 17.59
CA LEU A 157 -3.46 3.70 17.64
C LEU A 157 -4.97 3.93 17.80
N THR A 158 -5.82 3.13 17.16
CA THR A 158 -7.28 3.25 17.38
C THR A 158 -7.68 2.91 18.81
N PHE A 159 -7.07 1.89 19.44
CA PHE A 159 -7.31 1.57 20.85
C PHE A 159 -6.70 2.60 21.80
N ALA A 160 -5.56 3.18 21.47
CA ALA A 160 -4.99 4.31 22.21
C ALA A 160 -5.92 5.54 22.16
N ALA A 161 -6.51 5.83 20.99
CA ALA A 161 -7.49 6.91 20.84
C ALA A 161 -8.77 6.63 21.67
N VAL A 162 -9.26 5.39 21.69
CA VAL A 162 -10.38 4.97 22.54
C VAL A 162 -10.07 5.20 24.03
N ALA A 163 -8.85 4.84 24.46
CA ALA A 163 -8.41 5.04 25.83
C ALA A 163 -8.28 6.54 26.16
N ALA A 164 -7.73 7.35 25.24
CA ALA A 164 -7.56 8.79 25.39
C ALA A 164 -8.87 9.57 25.51
N VAL A 165 -9.97 9.07 24.93
CA VAL A 165 -11.31 9.66 25.11
C VAL A 165 -11.81 9.50 26.56
N GLY A 166 -11.36 8.44 27.26
CA GLY A 166 -11.72 8.18 28.65
C GLY A 166 -11.18 9.24 29.61
N ARG A 167 -11.95 9.63 30.63
CA ARG A 167 -11.51 10.65 31.62
C ARG A 167 -10.67 10.10 32.77
N SER A 168 -10.67 8.79 32.99
CA SER A 168 -10.01 8.22 34.17
C SER A 168 -8.48 8.24 34.00
N PRO A 169 -7.71 8.43 35.08
CA PRO A 169 -6.25 8.34 35.03
C PRO A 169 -5.75 7.01 34.45
N ARG A 170 -6.44 5.90 34.73
CA ARG A 170 -6.13 4.58 34.17
C ARG A 170 -6.29 4.53 32.65
N ALA A 171 -7.35 5.14 32.11
CA ALA A 171 -7.56 5.18 30.66
C ALA A 171 -6.52 6.07 29.97
N GLN A 172 -6.18 7.21 30.58
CA GLN A 172 -5.13 8.11 30.09
C GLN A 172 -3.74 7.45 30.14
N PHE A 173 -3.43 6.72 31.21
CA PHE A 173 -2.21 5.89 31.30
C PHE A 173 -2.14 4.86 30.18
N LEU A 174 -3.23 4.13 29.95
CA LEU A 174 -3.29 3.14 28.88
C LEU A 174 -3.13 3.78 27.49
N ALA A 175 -3.69 4.98 27.28
CA ALA A 175 -3.51 5.72 26.03
C ALA A 175 -2.03 6.04 25.77
N GLY A 176 -1.32 6.53 26.79
CA GLY A 176 0.12 6.79 26.72
C GLY A 176 0.93 5.53 26.47
N ALA A 177 0.66 4.47 27.22
CA ALA A 177 1.36 3.20 27.10
C ALA A 177 1.18 2.57 25.71
N ILE A 178 -0.06 2.45 25.21
CA ILE A 178 -0.33 1.90 23.88
C ILE A 178 0.25 2.80 22.77
N GLY A 179 0.12 4.13 22.89
CA GLY A 179 0.64 5.06 21.88
C GLY A 179 2.16 4.99 21.73
N VAL A 180 2.88 4.92 22.84
CA VAL A 180 4.34 4.76 22.83
C VAL A 180 4.74 3.34 22.41
N ALA A 181 4.00 2.30 22.81
CA ALA A 181 4.24 0.93 22.34
C ALA A 181 4.12 0.84 20.81
N ALA A 182 3.08 1.43 20.24
CA ALA A 182 2.86 1.48 18.79
C ALA A 182 4.01 2.20 18.06
N THR A 183 4.65 3.19 18.70
CA THR A 183 5.76 3.96 18.13
C THR A 183 7.09 3.22 18.24
N LEU A 184 7.41 2.63 19.38
CA LEU A 184 8.74 2.07 19.65
C LEU A 184 8.87 0.57 19.38
N PHE A 185 7.79 -0.20 19.55
CA PHE A 185 7.76 -1.64 19.27
C PHE A 185 7.05 -1.98 17.95
N GLY A 186 6.29 -1.03 17.41
CA GLY A 186 5.55 -1.16 16.17
C GLY A 186 6.26 -0.47 15.01
N LYS A 187 6.17 0.86 14.93
CA LYS A 187 6.87 1.67 13.91
C LYS A 187 6.99 3.12 14.33
N TYR A 188 8.18 3.71 14.21
CA TYR A 188 8.47 5.09 14.65
C TYR A 188 7.56 6.16 14.02
N HIS A 189 6.99 5.89 12.85
CA HIS A 189 6.07 6.80 12.16
C HIS A 189 4.81 7.12 12.99
N ALA A 190 4.46 6.28 13.97
CA ALA A 190 3.37 6.55 14.91
C ALA A 190 3.64 7.72 15.87
N VAL A 191 4.86 8.27 15.94
CA VAL A 191 5.19 9.40 16.82
C VAL A 191 4.29 10.62 16.58
N GLY A 192 3.86 10.86 15.34
CA GLY A 192 2.93 11.93 14.99
C GLY A 192 1.54 11.82 15.64
N PHE A 193 1.18 10.65 16.19
CA PHE A 193 -0.04 10.45 16.95
C PHE A 193 0.06 10.93 18.40
N LEU A 194 1.25 10.90 19.02
CA LEU A 194 1.42 11.20 20.45
C LEU A 194 0.89 12.59 20.87
N PRO A 195 1.02 13.66 20.05
CA PRO A 195 0.39 14.94 20.36
C PRO A 195 -1.13 14.84 20.56
N ALA A 196 -1.82 13.93 19.87
CA ALA A 196 -3.28 13.81 19.95
C ALA A 196 -3.77 13.37 21.34
N ILE A 197 -3.09 12.38 21.93
CA ILE A 197 -3.42 11.84 23.25
C ILE A 197 -2.96 12.76 24.39
N VAL A 198 -2.01 13.66 24.14
CA VAL A 198 -1.55 14.69 25.09
C VAL A 198 -2.44 15.93 25.04
N LEU A 199 -2.73 16.45 23.84
CA LEU A 199 -3.49 17.67 23.64
C LEU A 199 -4.95 17.54 24.08
N LEU A 200 -5.57 16.37 23.90
CA LEU A 200 -6.97 16.16 24.27
C LEU A 200 -7.24 16.41 25.77
N PRO A 201 -6.61 15.70 26.73
CA PRO A 201 -6.83 15.95 28.16
C PRO A 201 -6.36 17.34 28.58
N TRP A 202 -5.26 17.85 28.00
CA TRP A 202 -4.78 19.20 28.30
C TRP A 202 -5.81 20.28 27.91
N LEU A 203 -6.39 20.21 26.71
CA LEU A 203 -7.37 21.19 26.25
C LEU A 203 -8.72 21.06 26.96
N ARG A 204 -9.06 19.85 27.43
CA ARG A 204 -10.30 19.57 28.17
C ARG A 204 -10.27 20.21 29.55
N ASP A 205 -9.18 20.02 30.28
CA ASP A 205 -9.08 20.41 31.69
C ASP A 205 -8.24 21.68 31.91
N ARG A 206 -7.57 22.16 30.85
CA ARG A 206 -6.65 23.31 30.86
C ARG A 206 -5.59 23.21 31.95
N SER A 207 -5.13 21.99 32.21
CA SER A 207 -4.21 21.67 33.30
C SER A 207 -3.16 20.66 32.86
N VAL A 208 -1.90 20.90 33.26
CA VAL A 208 -0.80 19.95 33.03
C VAL A 208 -1.01 18.65 33.81
N ARG A 209 -1.71 18.71 34.97
CA ARG A 209 -2.02 17.52 35.78
C ARG A 209 -2.85 16.48 35.02
N ALA A 210 -3.70 16.93 34.09
CA ALA A 210 -4.52 16.05 33.27
C ALA A 210 -3.70 15.18 32.30
N VAL A 211 -2.46 15.62 31.98
CA VAL A 211 -1.56 14.93 31.05
C VAL A 211 -0.64 13.94 31.78
N LEU A 212 -0.39 14.13 33.07
CA LEU A 212 0.54 13.29 33.85
C LEU A 212 0.29 11.78 33.72
N PRO A 213 -0.95 11.25 33.75
CA PRO A 213 -1.16 9.83 33.56
C PRO A 213 -0.75 9.34 32.16
N VAL A 214 -1.00 10.13 31.11
CA VAL A 214 -0.57 9.82 29.74
C VAL A 214 0.95 9.74 29.67
N LEU A 215 1.64 10.73 30.24
CA LEU A 215 3.10 10.74 30.28
C LEU A 215 3.64 9.56 31.09
N ALA A 216 3.07 9.26 32.26
CA ALA A 216 3.49 8.12 33.07
C ALA A 216 3.36 6.79 32.32
N GLY A 217 2.25 6.59 31.59
CA GLY A 217 2.07 5.40 30.75
C GLY A 217 3.08 5.31 29.61
N GLY A 218 3.29 6.43 28.91
CA GLY A 218 4.27 6.51 27.84
C GLY A 218 5.70 6.28 28.33
N THR A 219 6.10 6.95 29.42
CA THR A 219 7.42 6.79 30.06
C THR A 219 7.65 5.35 30.50
N SER A 220 6.64 4.67 31.07
CA SER A 220 6.79 3.28 31.51
C SER A 220 7.18 2.36 30.34
N VAL A 221 6.51 2.52 29.19
CA VAL A 221 6.81 1.74 27.97
C VAL A 221 8.11 2.18 27.32
N PHE A 222 8.43 3.48 27.33
CA PHE A 222 9.71 3.99 26.86
C PHE A 222 10.87 3.38 27.65
N LEU A 223 10.78 3.33 28.98
CA LEU A 223 11.81 2.72 29.82
C LEU A 223 11.95 1.22 29.53
N LEU A 224 10.83 0.52 29.33
CA LEU A 224 10.87 -0.89 28.89
C LEU A 224 11.63 -1.05 27.57
N TRP A 225 11.32 -0.25 26.55
CA TRP A 225 12.02 -0.27 25.26
C TRP A 225 13.51 0.08 25.43
N LEU A 226 13.81 1.11 26.22
CA LEU A 226 15.17 1.58 26.47
C LEU A 226 16.04 0.49 27.07
N PHE A 227 15.57 -0.17 28.13
CA PHE A 227 16.35 -1.18 28.84
C PHE A 227 16.30 -2.56 28.18
N ALA A 228 15.20 -2.93 27.52
CA ALA A 228 15.07 -4.26 26.91
C ALA A 228 15.62 -4.34 25.49
N ILE A 229 15.64 -3.23 24.74
CA ILE A 229 16.02 -3.24 23.30
C ILE A 229 17.15 -2.25 23.03
N PHE A 230 16.97 -0.96 23.32
CA PHE A 230 17.91 0.05 22.85
C PHE A 230 19.29 -0.06 23.49
N LEU A 231 19.38 -0.14 24.83
CA LEU A 231 20.68 -0.21 25.50
C LEU A 231 21.46 -1.49 25.16
N PRO A 232 20.84 -2.69 25.12
CA PRO A 232 21.53 -3.90 24.68
C PRO A 232 21.94 -3.88 23.20
N GLN A 233 21.14 -3.26 22.33
CA GLN A 233 21.28 -3.35 20.85
C GLN A 233 21.53 -1.98 20.19
N GLN A 234 22.18 -1.05 20.89
CA GLN A 234 22.30 0.35 20.47
C GLN A 234 22.92 0.51 19.07
N GLY A 235 23.97 -0.26 18.77
CA GLY A 235 24.66 -0.18 17.48
C GLY A 235 23.75 -0.57 16.31
N ASP A 236 22.84 -1.51 16.54
CA ASP A 236 21.96 -2.05 15.50
C ASP A 236 20.80 -1.12 15.21
N VAL A 237 20.22 -0.57 16.29
CA VAL A 237 19.16 0.41 16.18
C VAL A 237 19.69 1.68 15.51
N LEU A 238 20.85 2.19 15.94
CA LEU A 238 21.46 3.38 15.34
C LEU A 238 21.90 3.13 13.89
N GLY A 239 22.52 1.98 13.60
CA GLY A 239 22.91 1.62 12.23
C GLY A 239 21.72 1.48 11.29
N HIS A 240 20.56 0.99 11.75
CA HIS A 240 19.34 0.98 10.96
C HIS A 240 18.85 2.41 10.66
N VAL A 241 18.82 3.29 11.67
CA VAL A 241 18.42 4.70 11.50
C VAL A 241 19.34 5.39 10.50
N GLU A 242 20.65 5.18 10.61
CA GLU A 242 21.65 5.72 9.69
C GLU A 242 21.38 5.27 8.26
N ARG A 243 21.24 3.96 8.00
CA ARG A 243 20.95 3.41 6.67
C ARG A 243 19.66 3.93 6.04
N GLN A 244 18.60 4.11 6.85
CA GLN A 244 17.32 4.65 6.37
C GLN A 244 17.39 6.16 6.09
N SER A 245 18.28 6.88 6.79
CA SER A 245 18.48 8.32 6.61
C SER A 245 19.47 8.67 5.50
N SER A 246 20.48 7.82 5.26
CA SER A 246 21.48 8.00 4.22
C SER A 246 20.83 7.92 2.84
N GLY A 247 20.98 8.97 2.01
CA GLY A 247 20.52 9.00 0.62
C GLY A 247 19.32 9.93 0.33
N HIS A 248 18.70 10.54 1.34
CA HIS A 248 17.47 11.32 1.15
C HIS A 248 17.66 12.86 1.20
N GLY A 249 18.89 13.35 1.34
CA GLY A 249 19.21 14.79 1.37
C GLY A 249 18.92 15.48 2.71
N ALA A 250 19.00 16.81 2.74
CA ALA A 250 18.73 17.61 3.94
C ALA A 250 17.22 17.80 4.17
N LEU A 251 16.79 17.81 5.45
CA LEU A 251 15.40 18.09 5.80
C LEU A 251 14.95 19.46 5.24
N PRO A 252 13.69 19.62 4.79
CA PRO A 252 13.21 20.88 4.21
C PRO A 252 13.45 22.12 5.10
N PHE A 253 13.24 22.00 6.41
CA PHE A 253 13.51 23.08 7.37
C PHE A 253 14.99 23.37 7.59
N MET A 254 15.88 22.40 7.32
CA MET A 254 17.33 22.63 7.32
C MET A 254 17.78 23.37 6.05
N VAL A 255 17.03 23.26 4.94
CA VAL A 255 17.31 24.04 3.74
C VAL A 255 16.82 25.48 3.91
N SER A 256 15.53 25.70 4.23
CA SER A 256 15.02 27.02 4.62
C SER A 256 13.65 26.96 5.31
N ILE A 257 13.27 28.03 6.02
CA ILE A 257 11.92 28.18 6.59
C ILE A 257 10.85 28.14 5.49
N ARG A 258 11.11 28.75 4.33
CA ARG A 258 10.17 28.76 3.20
C ARG A 258 9.92 27.35 2.67
N GLU A 259 10.97 26.54 2.53
CA GLU A 259 10.85 25.15 2.10
C GLU A 259 10.14 24.30 3.13
N GLY A 260 10.48 24.44 4.41
CA GLY A 260 9.77 23.77 5.50
C GLY A 260 8.26 24.07 5.52
N ILE A 261 7.88 25.35 5.43
CA ILE A 261 6.46 25.74 5.35
C ILE A 261 5.82 25.22 4.06
N GLY A 262 6.53 25.29 2.94
CA GLY A 262 6.08 24.74 1.67
C GLY A 262 5.83 23.24 1.75
N GLU A 263 6.66 22.50 2.50
CA GLU A 263 6.56 21.05 2.60
C GLU A 263 5.40 20.58 3.50
N ILE A 264 5.04 21.36 4.52
CA ILE A 264 3.79 21.14 5.26
C ILE A 264 2.64 21.07 4.27
N TYR A 265 2.54 22.04 3.36
CA TYR A 265 1.50 22.04 2.33
C TYR A 265 1.66 20.90 1.30
N ASN A 266 2.86 20.72 0.76
CA ASN A 266 3.11 19.74 -0.30
C ASN A 266 2.83 18.30 0.15
N THR A 267 3.01 17.99 1.44
CA THR A 267 2.75 16.67 2.01
C THR A 267 1.29 16.24 1.83
N LEU A 268 0.32 17.15 1.98
CA LEU A 268 -1.09 16.81 1.67
C LEU A 268 -1.33 16.80 0.16
N ARG A 269 -0.86 17.83 -0.55
CA ARG A 269 -1.10 17.99 -1.99
C ARG A 269 -0.62 16.77 -2.80
N ARG A 270 0.54 16.22 -2.43
CA ARG A 270 1.18 15.08 -3.12
C ARG A 270 0.82 13.73 -2.50
N SER A 271 -0.06 13.69 -1.50
CA SER A 271 -0.39 12.43 -0.84
C SER A 271 -1.24 11.53 -1.74
N TRP A 272 -0.66 10.39 -2.11
CA TRP A 272 -1.30 9.36 -2.92
C TRP A 272 -2.61 8.82 -2.33
N MET A 273 -2.77 8.97 -1.01
CA MET A 273 -3.91 8.47 -0.24
C MET A 273 -5.24 9.12 -0.65
N PHE A 274 -5.27 10.44 -0.88
CA PHE A 274 -6.53 11.15 -1.14
C PHE A 274 -7.22 10.72 -2.43
N TYR A 275 -6.48 10.14 -3.39
CA TYR A 275 -7.04 9.57 -4.61
C TYR A 275 -7.84 8.27 -4.35
N ARG A 276 -7.54 7.55 -3.26
CA ARG A 276 -8.14 6.26 -2.95
C ARG A 276 -9.28 6.36 -1.92
N LEU A 277 -9.40 7.49 -1.23
CA LEU A 277 -10.50 7.82 -0.30
C LEU A 277 -10.91 9.30 -0.39
N PRO A 278 -11.44 9.73 -1.55
CA PRO A 278 -11.65 11.15 -1.80
C PRO A 278 -12.70 11.78 -0.88
N ILE A 279 -13.77 11.05 -0.53
CA ILE A 279 -14.85 11.59 0.31
C ILE A 279 -14.41 11.64 1.77
N GLU A 280 -13.87 10.54 2.31
CA GLU A 280 -13.42 10.47 3.69
C GLU A 280 -12.20 11.36 3.92
N GLY A 281 -11.31 11.44 2.94
CA GLY A 281 -10.16 12.33 2.96
C GLY A 281 -10.57 13.81 2.96
N ALA A 282 -11.50 14.20 2.09
CA ALA A 282 -12.04 15.56 2.05
C ALA A 282 -12.77 15.95 3.34
N LEU A 283 -13.73 15.13 3.78
CA LEU A 283 -14.52 15.40 4.98
C LEU A 283 -13.67 15.29 6.26
N GLY A 284 -12.80 14.30 6.37
CA GLY A 284 -11.94 14.08 7.53
C GLY A 284 -10.91 15.17 7.74
N SER A 285 -10.27 15.64 6.66
CA SER A 285 -9.33 16.77 6.73
C SER A 285 -10.06 18.08 7.02
N LEU A 286 -11.24 18.31 6.44
CA LEU A 286 -12.10 19.44 6.77
C LEU A 286 -12.47 19.43 8.25
N PHE A 287 -12.89 18.27 8.77
CA PHE A 287 -13.16 18.09 10.19
C PHE A 287 -11.97 18.52 11.04
N ALA A 288 -10.77 18.02 10.70
CA ALA A 288 -9.57 18.28 11.47
C ALA A 288 -9.16 19.77 11.47
N LEU A 289 -9.12 20.39 10.31
CA LEU A 289 -8.82 21.81 10.16
C LEU A 289 -9.87 22.68 10.86
N TRP A 290 -11.15 22.33 10.72
CA TRP A 290 -12.25 23.03 11.36
C TRP A 290 -12.17 22.95 12.89
N VAL A 291 -11.86 21.77 13.45
CA VAL A 291 -11.66 21.60 14.90
C VAL A 291 -10.53 22.48 15.41
N VAL A 292 -9.44 22.64 14.67
CA VAL A 292 -8.30 23.43 15.14
C VAL A 292 -8.51 24.92 14.96
N GLY A 293 -9.00 25.40 13.82
CA GLY A 293 -9.11 26.84 13.61
C GLY A 293 -10.40 27.47 14.10
N ASN A 294 -11.51 26.73 14.23
CA ASN A 294 -12.74 27.30 14.79
C ASN A 294 -12.82 27.07 16.31
N GLY A 295 -12.82 28.15 17.09
CA GLY A 295 -12.82 28.07 18.56
C GLY A 295 -14.02 27.34 19.16
N ASP A 296 -15.20 27.48 18.58
CA ASP A 296 -16.44 26.86 19.08
C ASP A 296 -16.47 25.38 18.77
N ALA A 297 -16.08 25.01 17.55
CA ALA A 297 -15.88 23.63 17.16
C ALA A 297 -14.83 22.96 18.04
N ARG A 298 -13.68 23.61 18.27
CA ARG A 298 -12.63 23.10 19.17
C ARG A 298 -13.18 22.79 20.56
N ARG A 299 -13.94 23.71 21.16
CA ARG A 299 -14.55 23.51 22.50
C ARG A 299 -15.53 22.34 22.50
N LYS A 300 -16.45 22.28 21.51
CA LYS A 300 -17.42 21.18 21.38
C LYS A 300 -16.71 19.82 21.27
N ARG A 301 -15.75 19.72 20.36
CA ARG A 301 -15.07 18.46 20.00
C ARG A 301 -14.06 18.00 21.05
N THR A 302 -13.46 18.94 21.78
CA THR A 302 -12.65 18.60 22.95
C THR A 302 -13.54 18.08 24.09
N GLY A 303 -14.72 18.69 24.28
CA GLY A 303 -15.68 18.29 25.30
C GLY A 303 -16.22 16.86 25.10
N ASP A 304 -16.64 16.55 23.86
CA ASP A 304 -17.15 15.23 23.47
C ASP A 304 -16.03 14.19 23.20
N GLY A 305 -14.78 14.64 23.06
CA GLY A 305 -13.59 13.80 22.87
C GLY A 305 -13.23 13.53 21.41
N SER A 306 -14.08 13.88 20.44
CA SER A 306 -13.83 13.64 19.00
C SER A 306 -12.68 14.48 18.43
N ALA A 307 -12.22 15.51 19.15
CA ALA A 307 -11.03 16.26 18.78
C ALA A 307 -9.75 15.39 18.70
N VAL A 308 -9.71 14.22 19.36
CA VAL A 308 -8.57 13.29 19.23
C VAL A 308 -8.28 12.91 17.77
N TYR A 309 -9.33 12.73 16.94
CA TYR A 309 -9.16 12.38 15.53
C TYR A 309 -8.60 13.54 14.71
N ALA A 310 -8.97 14.77 15.06
CA ALA A 310 -8.39 15.97 14.44
C ALA A 310 -6.90 16.10 14.78
N PHE A 311 -6.55 15.99 16.06
CA PHE A 311 -5.16 16.09 16.50
C PHE A 311 -4.30 14.94 15.99
N TRP A 312 -4.87 13.74 15.85
CA TRP A 312 -4.20 12.60 15.23
C TRP A 312 -3.83 12.94 13.79
N PHE A 313 -4.81 13.29 12.96
CA PHE A 313 -4.55 13.61 11.56
C PHE A 313 -3.52 14.75 11.41
N LEU A 314 -3.70 15.85 12.15
CA LEU A 314 -2.82 17.01 12.05
C LEU A 314 -1.40 16.74 12.59
N GLY A 315 -1.28 16.02 13.71
CA GLY A 315 0.02 15.67 14.28
C GLY A 315 0.84 14.77 13.35
N MET A 316 0.19 13.79 12.73
CA MET A 316 0.80 12.94 11.71
C MET A 316 1.15 13.69 10.44
N TRP A 317 0.27 14.58 9.98
CA TRP A 317 0.57 15.43 8.83
C TRP A 317 1.79 16.32 9.07
N LEU A 318 1.85 17.00 10.23
CA LEU A 318 3.02 17.79 10.64
C LEU A 318 4.29 16.92 10.69
N TYR A 319 4.21 15.74 11.31
CA TYR A 319 5.35 14.81 11.35
C TYR A 319 5.79 14.39 9.94
N TYR A 320 4.86 14.05 9.04
CA TYR A 320 5.20 13.64 7.68
C TYR A 320 5.80 14.78 6.86
N SER A 321 5.49 16.04 7.16
CA SER A 321 6.17 17.18 6.53
C SER A 321 7.67 17.27 6.85
N LEU A 322 8.11 16.60 7.92
CA LEU A 322 9.51 16.50 8.32
C LEU A 322 10.22 15.27 7.70
N LEU A 323 9.50 14.41 6.99
CA LEU A 323 10.08 13.23 6.36
C LEU A 323 10.56 13.56 4.94
N LEU A 324 11.70 13.00 4.56
CA LEU A 324 12.22 13.07 3.21
C LEU A 324 11.57 12.01 2.32
N TYR A 325 11.52 10.78 2.84
CA TYR A 325 10.85 9.65 2.20
C TYR A 325 9.45 9.47 2.76
N LYS A 326 8.43 9.52 1.90
CA LYS A 326 7.00 9.51 2.29
C LYS A 326 6.23 8.37 1.63
N ALA A 327 6.69 7.13 1.77
CA ALA A 327 6.05 6.00 1.11
C ALA A 327 4.53 5.94 1.35
N PRO A 328 3.73 5.50 0.36
CA PRO A 328 2.27 5.40 0.47
C PRO A 328 1.81 4.65 1.74
N ARG A 329 2.48 3.56 2.11
CA ARG A 329 2.17 2.77 3.31
C ARG A 329 2.16 3.59 4.61
N TYR A 330 2.94 4.66 4.72
CA TYR A 330 2.93 5.52 5.91
C TYR A 330 1.58 6.22 6.09
N TYR A 331 0.87 6.53 5.01
CA TYR A 331 -0.43 7.19 5.09
C TYR A 331 -1.55 6.24 5.54
N VAL A 332 -1.31 4.93 5.70
CA VAL A 332 -2.26 4.00 6.34
C VAL A 332 -2.66 4.48 7.74
N LEU A 333 -1.71 5.07 8.47
CA LEU A 333 -1.96 5.60 9.81
C LEU A 333 -2.88 6.84 9.82
N LEU A 334 -3.16 7.47 8.67
CA LEU A 334 -4.11 8.57 8.52
C LEU A 334 -5.52 8.10 8.14
N GLY A 335 -5.70 6.84 7.72
CA GLY A 335 -7.00 6.30 7.33
C GLY A 335 -8.06 6.43 8.44
N PRO A 336 -7.85 5.89 9.66
CA PRO A 336 -8.83 5.96 10.73
C PRO A 336 -9.24 7.36 11.16
N PRO A 337 -8.34 8.34 11.40
CA PRO A 337 -8.77 9.68 11.81
C PRO A 337 -9.55 10.42 10.70
N LEU A 338 -9.25 10.15 9.43
CA LEU A 338 -10.02 10.69 8.31
C LEU A 338 -11.43 10.09 8.23
N VAL A 339 -11.53 8.76 8.30
CA VAL A 339 -12.82 8.06 8.36
C VAL A 339 -13.62 8.50 9.58
N ALA A 340 -12.97 8.68 10.74
CA ALA A 340 -13.62 9.17 11.95
C ALA A 340 -14.17 10.59 11.77
N GLY A 341 -13.37 11.52 11.24
CA GLY A 341 -13.80 12.89 10.98
C GLY A 341 -14.97 12.96 10.00
N ALA A 342 -14.91 12.18 8.92
CA ALA A 342 -16.00 12.03 7.97
C ALA A 342 -17.27 11.47 8.64
N ALA A 343 -17.13 10.43 9.47
CA ALA A 343 -18.24 9.84 10.19
C ALA A 343 -18.91 10.82 11.17
N VAL A 344 -18.13 11.67 11.84
CA VAL A 344 -18.65 12.72 12.72
C VAL A 344 -19.43 13.77 11.92
N ILE A 345 -18.90 14.23 10.78
CA ILE A 345 -19.60 15.19 9.92
C ILE A 345 -20.92 14.60 9.41
N LEU A 346 -20.89 13.39 8.85
CA LEU A 346 -22.07 12.73 8.30
C LEU A 346 -23.12 12.45 9.39
N ALA A 347 -22.69 12.07 10.60
CA ALA A 347 -23.58 11.90 11.73
C ALA A 347 -24.20 13.23 12.18
N ASP A 348 -23.46 14.33 12.17
CA ASP A 348 -23.98 15.65 12.50
C ASP A 348 -24.96 16.14 11.42
N LEU A 349 -24.67 15.95 10.12
CA LEU A 349 -25.59 16.26 9.02
C LEU A 349 -26.90 15.48 9.13
N SER A 350 -26.84 14.21 9.56
CA SER A 350 -28.04 13.38 9.76
C SER A 350 -28.97 13.90 10.86
N ARG A 351 -28.43 14.69 11.81
CA ARG A 351 -29.15 15.28 12.95
C ARG A 351 -29.34 16.78 12.82
N ALA A 352 -28.88 17.38 11.73
CA ALA A 352 -28.89 18.81 11.55
C ALA A 352 -30.32 19.35 11.53
N SER A 353 -30.55 20.41 12.31
CA SER A 353 -31.73 21.25 12.17
C SER A 353 -31.58 22.17 10.96
N THR A 354 -32.65 22.84 10.56
CA THR A 354 -32.60 23.88 9.52
C THR A 354 -31.51 24.89 9.84
N PHE A 355 -30.58 25.06 8.91
CA PHE A 355 -29.42 25.92 9.06
C PHE A 355 -29.70 27.27 8.40
N LYS A 356 -29.65 28.35 9.17
CA LYS A 356 -29.71 29.71 8.62
C LYS A 356 -28.34 30.06 8.04
N LEU A 357 -28.32 30.44 6.77
CA LEU A 357 -27.11 30.94 6.13
C LEU A 357 -26.70 32.24 6.84
N ARG A 358 -25.44 32.33 7.28
CA ARG A 358 -24.88 33.53 7.89
C ARG A 358 -23.53 33.85 7.27
N VAL A 359 -23.20 35.14 7.17
CA VAL A 359 -21.84 35.59 6.83
C VAL A 359 -20.91 35.16 7.96
N PRO A 360 -19.79 34.48 7.70
CA PRO A 360 -18.80 34.21 8.74
C PRO A 360 -18.18 35.54 9.18
N MET A 361 -18.36 35.90 10.46
CA MET A 361 -18.04 37.25 10.95
C MET A 361 -16.61 37.37 11.52
N LYS A 362 -15.92 36.25 11.75
CA LYS A 362 -14.60 36.24 12.40
C LYS A 362 -13.54 35.61 11.51
N TRP A 363 -12.33 36.19 11.49
CA TRP A 363 -11.18 35.70 10.73
C TRP A 363 -10.80 34.23 11.02
N ASP A 364 -11.01 33.74 12.23
CA ASP A 364 -10.74 32.35 12.63
C ASP A 364 -11.74 31.34 12.04
N GLU A 365 -12.91 31.79 11.59
CA GLU A 365 -13.84 30.97 10.79
C GLU A 365 -13.34 30.78 9.35
N HIS A 366 -12.47 31.68 8.87
CA HIS A 366 -12.05 31.75 7.46
C HIS A 366 -10.81 30.92 7.12
N VAL A 367 -9.81 30.95 8.01
CA VAL A 367 -8.49 30.35 7.77
C VAL A 367 -8.54 28.83 7.53
N PRO A 368 -9.29 28.02 8.31
CA PRO A 368 -9.31 26.57 8.11
C PRO A 368 -9.85 26.17 6.75
N LEU A 369 -10.89 26.87 6.31
CA LEU A 369 -11.50 26.62 5.03
C LEU A 369 -10.57 27.07 3.90
N PHE A 370 -9.94 28.23 4.01
CA PHE A 370 -8.96 28.66 3.01
C PHE A 370 -7.79 27.67 2.90
N VAL A 371 -7.22 27.22 4.02
CA VAL A 371 -6.14 26.22 4.03
C VAL A 371 -6.62 24.90 3.43
N TRP A 372 -7.84 24.47 3.75
CA TRP A 372 -8.45 23.28 3.17
C TRP A 372 -8.65 23.43 1.65
N LEU A 373 -9.34 24.48 1.21
CA LEU A 373 -9.53 24.80 -0.21
C LEU A 373 -8.22 24.90 -0.95
N TYR A 374 -7.21 25.57 -0.39
CA TYR A 374 -5.89 25.70 -0.99
C TYR A 374 -5.19 24.34 -1.10
N SER A 375 -5.19 23.53 -0.04
CA SER A 375 -4.56 22.19 -0.02
C SER A 375 -5.20 21.19 -1.00
N PHE A 376 -6.50 21.35 -1.28
CA PHE A 376 -7.25 20.44 -2.15
C PHE A 376 -7.45 20.99 -3.57
N SER A 377 -7.50 22.30 -3.79
CA SER A 377 -7.72 22.85 -5.15
C SER A 377 -6.53 22.63 -6.08
N PHE A 378 -5.30 22.47 -5.57
CA PHE A 378 -4.12 22.35 -6.43
C PHE A 378 -3.86 20.99 -7.04
N GLY A 379 -4.21 19.88 -6.37
CA GLY A 379 -4.16 18.57 -7.03
C GLY A 379 -5.06 18.53 -8.26
N ALA A 380 -6.17 19.26 -8.18
CA ALA A 380 -7.08 19.43 -9.29
C ALA A 380 -6.69 20.55 -10.28
N ILE A 381 -5.98 21.60 -9.85
CA ILE A 381 -5.34 22.56 -10.76
C ILE A 381 -4.20 21.89 -11.54
N ASP A 382 -3.42 21.00 -10.94
CA ASP A 382 -2.37 20.26 -11.66
C ASP A 382 -3.00 19.35 -12.72
N THR A 383 -4.09 18.65 -12.38
CA THR A 383 -4.96 17.96 -13.35
C THR A 383 -5.45 18.91 -14.45
N VAL A 384 -6.05 20.05 -14.10
CA VAL A 384 -6.58 21.02 -15.07
C VAL A 384 -5.47 21.63 -15.92
N LYS A 385 -4.28 21.88 -15.38
CA LYS A 385 -3.10 22.34 -16.11
C LYS A 385 -2.64 21.29 -17.12
N GLN A 386 -2.66 20.01 -16.73
CA GLN A 386 -2.34 18.92 -17.63
C GLN A 386 -3.34 18.85 -18.79
N TYR A 387 -4.65 18.99 -18.51
CA TYR A 387 -5.70 19.08 -19.53
C TYR A 387 -5.63 20.35 -20.39
N ALA A 388 -5.37 21.51 -19.78
CA ALA A 388 -5.25 22.77 -20.49
C ALA A 388 -4.00 22.79 -21.36
N SER A 389 -2.89 22.20 -20.92
CA SER A 389 -1.70 21.96 -21.72
C SER A 389 -2.03 21.08 -22.92
N MET A 390 -2.78 19.99 -22.72
CA MET A 390 -3.22 19.09 -23.79
C MET A 390 -4.14 19.79 -24.81
N ILE A 391 -5.09 20.62 -24.33
CA ILE A 391 -5.98 21.42 -25.18
C ILE A 391 -5.20 22.52 -25.92
N LEU A 392 -4.27 23.20 -25.24
CA LEU A 392 -3.44 24.24 -25.85
C LEU A 392 -2.54 23.64 -26.94
N GLU A 393 -1.95 22.48 -26.68
CA GLU A 393 -1.19 21.71 -27.67
C GLU A 393 -2.07 21.32 -28.87
N TYR A 394 -3.30 20.85 -28.64
CA TYR A 394 -4.30 20.58 -29.70
C TYR A 394 -4.70 21.83 -30.50
N LEU A 395 -4.83 22.98 -29.86
CA LEU A 395 -5.21 24.24 -30.52
C LEU A 395 -4.05 24.90 -31.26
N THR A 396 -2.80 24.65 -30.83
CA THR A 396 -1.59 25.23 -31.43
C THR A 396 -0.98 24.36 -32.54
N ALA A 397 -1.42 23.12 -32.72
CA ALA A 397 -0.99 22.20 -33.77
C ALA A 397 -2.18 21.64 -34.59
N PRO A 398 -2.46 22.12 -35.82
CA PRO A 398 -3.59 21.67 -36.63
C PRO A 398 -3.45 20.22 -37.15
N PRO A 399 -4.54 19.60 -37.67
CA PRO A 399 -4.78 18.16 -37.66
C PRO A 399 -4.10 17.41 -38.82
N ALA A 400 -2.76 17.39 -38.87
CA ALA A 400 -2.02 16.51 -39.77
C ALA A 400 -1.27 15.37 -39.03
N ARG A 401 -1.16 15.43 -37.70
CA ARG A 401 -0.74 14.33 -36.83
C ARG A 401 -1.02 14.80 -35.42
N ILE A 402 -2.02 14.20 -34.75
CA ILE A 402 -1.87 14.10 -33.30
C ILE A 402 -0.53 13.35 -33.15
N SER A 403 0.47 13.94 -32.51
CA SER A 403 1.70 13.20 -32.25
C SER A 403 1.29 11.91 -31.52
N ASP A 404 1.91 10.78 -31.83
CA ASP A 404 1.60 9.54 -31.12
C ASP A 404 1.69 9.76 -29.60
N ALA A 405 2.55 10.67 -29.14
CA ALA A 405 2.62 11.13 -27.75
C ALA A 405 1.35 11.83 -27.25
N ALA A 406 0.75 12.78 -27.97
CA ALA A 406 -0.45 13.50 -27.54
C ALA A 406 -1.72 12.64 -27.66
N PHE A 407 -1.79 11.76 -28.67
CA PHE A 407 -2.88 10.79 -28.79
C PHE A 407 -2.76 9.75 -27.69
N ASN A 408 -1.56 9.19 -27.48
CA ASN A 408 -1.33 8.27 -26.38
C ASN A 408 -1.52 8.94 -25.03
N ALA A 409 -1.25 10.23 -24.83
CA ALA A 409 -1.53 10.95 -23.58
C ALA A 409 -3.03 11.15 -23.32
N SER A 410 -3.80 11.53 -24.34
CA SER A 410 -5.26 11.70 -24.24
C SER A 410 -5.97 10.35 -24.12
N VAL A 411 -5.52 9.35 -24.88
CA VAL A 411 -5.94 7.96 -24.73
C VAL A 411 -5.49 7.40 -23.38
N ASP A 412 -4.31 7.74 -22.85
CA ASP A 412 -3.84 7.35 -21.53
C ASP A 412 -4.64 8.02 -20.42
N ILE A 413 -5.19 9.21 -20.61
CA ILE A 413 -6.10 9.83 -19.65
C ILE A 413 -7.42 9.02 -19.53
N PHE A 414 -7.89 8.44 -20.64
CA PHE A 414 -9.08 7.58 -20.68
C PHE A 414 -8.78 6.08 -20.49
N ARG A 415 -7.55 5.62 -20.75
CA ARG A 415 -7.08 4.22 -20.63
C ARG A 415 -6.42 3.96 -19.28
N ASN A 416 -5.72 4.94 -18.69
CA ASN A 416 -5.25 4.87 -17.31
C ASN A 416 -6.42 5.19 -16.39
N PHE A 417 -7.08 4.11 -16.01
CA PHE A 417 -8.13 4.03 -15.01
C PHE A 417 -7.93 5.03 -13.84
N ASP A 418 -6.73 5.07 -13.27
CA ASP A 418 -6.40 5.94 -12.14
C ASP A 418 -6.59 7.43 -12.43
N THR A 419 -6.24 7.92 -13.62
CA THR A 419 -6.31 9.35 -13.97
C THR A 419 -7.76 9.83 -14.07
N PHE A 420 -8.63 9.07 -14.74
CA PHE A 420 -10.06 9.38 -14.80
C PHE A 420 -10.73 9.40 -13.41
N TYR A 421 -10.36 8.47 -12.51
CA TYR A 421 -10.85 8.46 -11.13
C TYR A 421 -10.35 9.62 -10.30
N GLN A 422 -9.08 10.00 -10.44
CA GLN A 422 -8.55 11.20 -9.83
C GLN A 422 -9.39 12.42 -10.24
N ASN A 423 -9.80 12.50 -11.50
CA ASN A 423 -10.53 13.64 -12.04
C ASN A 423 -12.00 13.67 -11.59
N LEU A 424 -12.65 12.51 -11.48
CA LEU A 424 -14.01 12.40 -10.92
C LEU A 424 -14.03 12.63 -9.41
N ALA A 425 -13.04 12.10 -8.69
CA ALA A 425 -12.82 12.38 -7.27
C ALA A 425 -12.62 13.88 -7.03
N TRP A 426 -11.79 14.54 -7.85
CA TRP A 426 -11.60 15.97 -7.80
C TRP A 426 -12.86 16.75 -8.18
N ALA A 427 -13.65 16.30 -9.17
CA ALA A 427 -14.94 16.91 -9.49
C ALA A 427 -15.95 16.82 -8.33
N ALA A 428 -15.97 15.70 -7.60
CA ALA A 428 -16.76 15.53 -6.39
C ALA A 428 -16.27 16.45 -5.26
N VAL A 429 -14.95 16.51 -5.04
CA VAL A 429 -14.33 17.45 -4.10
C VAL A 429 -14.65 18.89 -4.50
N PHE A 430 -14.59 19.25 -5.78
CA PHE A 430 -14.97 20.57 -6.28
C PHE A 430 -16.45 20.88 -6.11
N SER A 431 -17.32 19.87 -6.16
CA SER A 431 -18.74 20.05 -5.87
C SER A 431 -18.96 20.33 -4.38
N ILE A 432 -18.17 19.69 -3.50
CA ILE A 432 -18.16 19.96 -2.06
C ILE A 432 -17.56 21.33 -1.76
N VAL A 433 -16.44 21.67 -2.38
CA VAL A 433 -15.77 22.98 -2.33
C VAL A 433 -16.70 24.07 -2.82
N GLY A 434 -17.31 23.88 -3.99
CA GLY A 434 -18.30 24.77 -4.59
C GLY A 434 -19.48 24.94 -3.65
N TYR A 435 -20.02 23.86 -3.07
CA TYR A 435 -21.07 23.93 -2.07
C TYR A 435 -20.64 24.72 -0.82
N VAL A 436 -19.43 24.49 -0.28
CA VAL A 436 -18.94 25.19 0.92
C VAL A 436 -18.66 26.67 0.64
N VAL A 437 -18.12 27.01 -0.54
CA VAL A 437 -17.93 28.39 -1.03
C VAL A 437 -19.28 29.08 -1.27
N ILE A 438 -20.27 28.35 -1.81
CA ILE A 438 -21.65 28.81 -2.02
C ILE A 438 -22.34 29.08 -0.67
N LEU A 439 -22.19 28.19 0.33
CA LEU A 439 -22.68 28.38 1.70
C LEU A 439 -22.04 29.60 2.41
N TRP A 440 -20.91 30.08 1.91
CA TRP A 440 -20.13 31.18 2.47
C TRP A 440 -20.39 32.55 1.83
N ASN A 441 -21.11 32.60 0.70
CA ASN A 441 -21.37 33.83 -0.04
C ASN A 441 -22.89 34.13 -0.08
N PRO A 442 -23.48 34.66 1.02
CA PRO A 442 -24.91 34.86 1.12
C PRO A 442 -25.47 35.92 0.16
N GLU A 443 -24.65 36.74 -0.48
CA GLU A 443 -25.09 37.63 -1.57
C GLU A 443 -25.53 36.86 -2.82
N ILE A 444 -24.85 35.75 -3.14
CA ILE A 444 -25.25 34.86 -4.24
C ILE A 444 -26.61 34.24 -3.92
N PHE A 445 -26.83 33.83 -2.68
CA PHE A 445 -28.11 33.30 -2.23
C PHE A 445 -29.21 34.34 -2.08
N GLY A 446 -28.86 35.59 -1.73
CA GLY A 446 -29.78 36.72 -1.72
C GLY A 446 -30.34 37.01 -3.12
N ARG A 447 -29.52 36.83 -4.16
CA ARG A 447 -29.92 36.94 -5.57
C ARG A 447 -30.76 35.75 -6.07
N VAL A 448 -30.67 34.59 -5.42
CA VAL A 448 -31.39 33.34 -5.78
C VAL A 448 -32.50 32.97 -4.77
N GLY A 449 -32.75 33.82 -3.76
CA GLY A 449 -33.85 33.67 -2.79
C GLY A 449 -33.64 32.64 -1.64
N LEU A 450 -32.47 32.03 -1.51
CA LEU A 450 -32.23 30.92 -0.56
C LEU A 450 -31.68 31.43 0.78
N LYS A 451 -32.53 31.58 1.81
CA LYS A 451 -32.11 32.13 3.12
C LYS A 451 -31.68 31.08 4.15
N SER A 452 -31.96 29.81 3.89
CA SER A 452 -31.67 28.70 4.80
C SER A 452 -31.60 27.37 4.06
N VAL A 453 -30.81 26.43 4.59
CA VAL A 453 -30.81 25.04 4.14
C VAL A 453 -31.69 24.23 5.08
N SER A 454 -32.72 23.57 4.54
CA SER A 454 -33.65 22.78 5.34
C SER A 454 -32.96 21.57 5.97
N ALA A 455 -33.45 21.12 7.13
CA ALA A 455 -32.99 19.87 7.74
C ALA A 455 -33.08 18.67 6.78
N GLY A 456 -34.13 18.65 5.94
CA GLY A 456 -34.30 17.63 4.90
C GLY A 456 -33.18 17.66 3.84
N ALA A 457 -32.81 18.85 3.37
CA ALA A 457 -31.71 19.02 2.41
C ALA A 457 -30.36 18.60 3.02
N MET A 458 -30.06 19.01 4.26
CA MET A 458 -28.84 18.60 4.98
C MET A 458 -28.71 17.08 5.09
N ARG A 459 -29.83 16.40 5.43
CA ARG A 459 -29.86 14.93 5.47
C ARG A 459 -29.62 14.29 4.11
N ARG A 460 -30.25 14.80 3.04
CA ARG A 460 -30.05 14.30 1.67
C ARG A 460 -28.61 14.48 1.21
N ILE A 461 -27.96 15.60 1.55
CA ILE A 461 -26.54 15.83 1.26
C ILE A 461 -25.68 14.80 1.98
N GLY A 462 -25.90 14.60 3.28
CA GLY A 462 -25.18 13.57 4.04
C GLY A 462 -25.37 12.16 3.45
N GLN A 463 -26.59 11.83 3.03
CA GLN A 463 -26.90 10.56 2.35
C GLN A 463 -26.20 10.44 0.98
N GLY A 464 -26.17 11.52 0.19
CA GLY A 464 -25.48 11.55 -1.11
C GLY A 464 -23.97 11.37 -0.96
N LEU A 465 -23.35 12.06 0.01
CA LEU A 465 -21.92 11.92 0.32
C LEU A 465 -21.58 10.51 0.79
N MET A 466 -22.42 9.92 1.66
CA MET A 466 -22.28 8.52 2.07
C MET A 466 -22.41 7.57 0.87
N GLY A 467 -23.43 7.75 0.03
CA GLY A 467 -23.65 6.93 -1.16
C GLY A 467 -22.46 7.00 -2.13
N LEU A 468 -21.89 8.18 -2.31
CA LEU A 468 -20.70 8.39 -3.14
C LEU A 468 -19.45 7.71 -2.56
N ALA A 469 -19.23 7.81 -1.24
CA ALA A 469 -18.13 7.10 -0.57
C ALA A 469 -18.26 5.57 -0.75
N LEU A 470 -19.46 5.03 -0.56
CA LEU A 470 -19.74 3.60 -0.77
C LEU A 470 -19.59 3.18 -2.23
N PHE A 471 -20.05 4.01 -3.18
CA PHE A 471 -19.87 3.76 -4.61
C PHE A 471 -18.39 3.65 -4.96
N PHE A 472 -17.55 4.60 -4.55
CA PHE A 472 -16.11 4.54 -4.80
C PHE A 472 -15.45 3.32 -4.13
N ALA A 473 -15.87 2.94 -2.92
CA ALA A 473 -15.36 1.77 -2.23
C ALA A 473 -15.70 0.46 -2.97
N VAL A 474 -16.99 0.24 -3.26
CA VAL A 474 -17.48 -0.95 -3.97
C VAL A 474 -16.86 -1.04 -5.37
N TYR A 475 -16.78 0.09 -6.07
CA TYR A 475 -16.22 0.16 -7.39
C TYR A 475 -14.72 -0.21 -7.41
N GLN A 476 -13.91 0.45 -6.57
CA GLN A 476 -12.46 0.19 -6.52
C GLN A 476 -12.18 -1.26 -6.09
N TYR A 477 -12.88 -1.76 -5.08
CA TYR A 477 -12.72 -3.15 -4.63
C TYR A 477 -13.18 -4.14 -5.71
N GLY A 478 -14.35 -3.92 -6.30
CA GLY A 478 -14.89 -4.77 -7.36
C GLY A 478 -13.97 -4.83 -8.56
N TRP A 479 -13.46 -3.68 -9.00
CA TRP A 479 -12.49 -3.62 -10.09
C TRP A 479 -11.24 -4.44 -9.80
N TRP A 480 -10.59 -4.21 -8.66
CA TRP A 480 -9.43 -5.02 -8.25
C TRP A 480 -9.80 -6.50 -8.18
N ALA A 481 -10.94 -6.84 -7.57
CA ALA A 481 -11.36 -8.23 -7.43
C ALA A 481 -11.51 -8.92 -8.79
N PHE A 482 -12.08 -8.28 -9.81
CA PHE A 482 -12.21 -8.86 -11.16
C PHE A 482 -10.90 -8.93 -11.96
N HIS A 483 -9.84 -8.23 -11.53
CA HIS A 483 -8.56 -8.12 -12.24
C HIS A 483 -7.35 -8.60 -11.44
N ARG A 484 -7.58 -9.26 -10.30
CA ARG A 484 -6.53 -9.78 -9.44
C ARG A 484 -5.73 -10.89 -10.14
N THR A 485 -4.44 -10.97 -9.83
CA THR A 485 -3.53 -12.07 -10.23
C THR A 485 -2.95 -12.68 -8.96
N PRO A 486 -2.73 -14.00 -8.88
CA PRO A 486 -1.91 -14.63 -7.84
C PRO A 486 -0.49 -14.92 -8.36
N PHE A 487 -0.02 -14.16 -9.35
CA PHE A 487 1.16 -14.51 -10.15
C PHE A 487 2.42 -14.63 -9.28
N LEU A 488 2.63 -13.72 -8.32
CA LEU A 488 3.81 -13.82 -7.43
C LEU A 488 3.73 -15.01 -6.49
N GLU A 489 2.55 -15.56 -6.22
CA GLU A 489 2.43 -16.81 -5.46
C GLU A 489 2.68 -18.02 -6.36
N ASP A 490 2.08 -18.04 -7.56
CA ASP A 490 2.19 -19.13 -8.52
C ASP A 490 3.64 -19.38 -8.98
N VAL A 491 4.50 -18.34 -8.99
CA VAL A 491 5.93 -18.50 -9.33
C VAL A 491 6.73 -19.18 -8.22
N LYS A 492 6.26 -19.13 -6.97
CA LYS A 492 6.96 -19.75 -5.83
C LYS A 492 6.85 -21.28 -5.86
N GLU A 493 5.81 -21.81 -6.48
CA GLU A 493 5.61 -23.26 -6.63
C GLU A 493 6.75 -23.93 -7.42
N SER A 494 7.33 -23.22 -8.39
CA SER A 494 8.45 -23.71 -9.20
C SER A 494 9.80 -23.62 -8.49
N PHE A 495 9.91 -22.76 -7.46
CA PHE A 495 11.20 -22.38 -6.87
C PHE A 495 12.02 -23.55 -6.31
N PRO A 496 11.42 -24.50 -5.54
CA PRO A 496 12.16 -25.65 -5.00
C PRO A 496 12.74 -26.58 -6.07
N ALA A 497 12.22 -26.52 -7.30
CA ALA A 497 12.70 -27.33 -8.42
C ALA A 497 13.69 -26.58 -9.32
N MET A 498 13.79 -25.25 -9.18
CA MET A 498 14.70 -24.42 -9.97
C MET A 498 16.12 -24.40 -9.40
N ILE A 499 16.26 -24.30 -8.08
CA ILE A 499 17.55 -24.16 -7.40
C ILE A 499 17.67 -25.19 -6.28
N ALA A 500 18.89 -25.58 -5.92
CA ALA A 500 19.14 -26.59 -4.90
C ALA A 500 18.90 -26.06 -3.48
N GLU A 501 18.68 -26.98 -2.54
CA GLU A 501 18.31 -26.66 -1.15
C GLU A 501 19.40 -25.91 -0.36
N ASP A 502 20.65 -26.02 -0.79
CA ASP A 502 21.79 -25.30 -0.21
C ASP A 502 21.99 -23.89 -0.80
N ALA A 503 21.11 -23.44 -1.69
CA ALA A 503 21.15 -22.09 -2.25
C ALA A 503 20.91 -21.02 -1.19
N VAL A 504 21.71 -19.96 -1.26
CA VAL A 504 21.56 -18.72 -0.48
C VAL A 504 21.21 -17.57 -1.42
N LEU A 505 20.08 -16.91 -1.16
CA LEU A 505 19.57 -15.82 -1.98
C LEU A 505 19.84 -14.44 -1.38
N LEU A 506 20.00 -13.46 -2.25
CA LEU A 506 20.19 -12.06 -1.89
C LEU A 506 19.25 -11.15 -2.69
N GLY A 507 18.57 -10.24 -2.00
CA GLY A 507 17.93 -9.08 -2.63
C GLY A 507 16.58 -8.69 -2.03
N PRO A 508 16.14 -7.43 -2.21
CA PRO A 508 14.85 -6.89 -1.77
C PRO A 508 13.62 -7.76 -1.99
N MET A 509 13.50 -8.42 -3.16
CA MET A 509 12.38 -9.32 -3.45
C MET A 509 12.66 -10.79 -3.13
N ALA A 510 13.91 -11.17 -2.81
CA ALA A 510 14.25 -12.56 -2.53
C ALA A 510 13.44 -13.15 -1.36
N PRO A 511 13.22 -12.48 -0.21
CA PRO A 511 12.43 -13.05 0.88
C PRO A 511 10.97 -13.31 0.52
N LEU A 512 10.43 -12.63 -0.51
CA LEU A 512 9.09 -12.92 -1.02
C LEU A 512 9.06 -14.26 -1.78
N LEU A 513 10.07 -14.50 -2.62
CA LEU A 513 10.17 -15.71 -3.45
C LEU A 513 10.32 -16.98 -2.63
N VAL A 514 11.02 -16.91 -1.50
CA VAL A 514 11.34 -18.08 -0.66
C VAL A 514 10.67 -18.06 0.71
N GLN A 515 9.61 -17.26 0.87
CA GLN A 515 8.99 -17.04 2.18
C GLN A 515 8.62 -18.36 2.89
N ASP A 516 8.13 -19.33 2.15
CA ASP A 516 7.59 -20.63 2.56
C ASP A 516 8.53 -21.82 2.29
N THR A 517 9.77 -21.57 1.88
CA THR A 517 10.79 -22.62 1.71
C THR A 517 11.81 -22.55 2.85
N GLU A 518 12.64 -23.59 2.99
CA GLU A 518 13.75 -23.60 3.97
C GLU A 518 15.04 -22.94 3.44
N LEU A 519 14.98 -22.31 2.26
CA LEU A 519 16.13 -21.63 1.68
C LEU A 519 16.58 -20.44 2.53
N ARG A 520 17.90 -20.28 2.63
CA ARG A 520 18.53 -19.13 3.26
C ARG A 520 18.40 -17.91 2.36
N VAL A 521 18.06 -16.76 2.93
CA VAL A 521 17.82 -15.54 2.16
C VAL A 521 18.15 -14.29 2.96
N HIS A 522 18.72 -13.31 2.27
CA HIS A 522 18.99 -12.00 2.84
C HIS A 522 18.28 -10.87 2.05
N PRO A 523 17.51 -9.99 2.72
CA PRO A 523 16.60 -9.04 2.08
C PRO A 523 17.24 -7.79 1.48
N TYR A 524 18.54 -7.56 1.65
CA TYR A 524 19.18 -6.31 1.23
C TYR A 524 20.56 -6.59 0.66
N TYR A 525 21.04 -5.81 -0.29
CA TYR A 525 22.39 -5.94 -0.86
C TYR A 525 23.54 -5.54 0.10
N GLY A 526 23.31 -5.51 1.41
CA GLY A 526 24.27 -5.00 2.39
C GLY A 526 24.38 -3.46 2.38
N PRO A 527 25.35 -2.85 3.10
CA PRO A 527 25.73 -1.44 2.97
C PRO A 527 26.79 -1.24 1.87
N PRO A 528 26.94 -0.03 1.28
CA PRO A 528 28.02 0.27 0.34
C PRO A 528 29.40 0.02 0.98
N GLY A 529 30.35 -0.48 0.19
CA GLY A 529 31.73 -0.72 0.66
C GLY A 529 31.95 -1.99 1.48
N HIS A 530 30.95 -2.89 1.56
CA HIS A 530 31.08 -4.20 2.21
C HIS A 530 30.85 -5.37 1.23
N PRO A 531 31.70 -5.55 0.21
CA PRO A 531 31.57 -6.65 -0.75
C PRO A 531 31.76 -8.04 -0.12
N GLU A 532 32.41 -8.08 1.07
CA GLU A 532 32.61 -9.27 1.91
C GLU A 532 31.33 -10.09 2.11
N ILE A 533 30.17 -9.42 2.12
CA ILE A 533 28.86 -10.01 2.46
C ILE A 533 28.50 -11.20 1.55
N LEU A 534 28.95 -11.18 0.29
CA LEU A 534 28.68 -12.28 -0.63
C LEU A 534 29.41 -13.55 -0.19
N ALA A 535 30.67 -13.43 0.23
CA ALA A 535 31.48 -14.56 0.69
C ALA A 535 31.15 -14.96 2.13
N GLU A 536 30.86 -13.99 3.01
CA GLU A 536 30.51 -14.22 4.43
C GLU A 536 29.26 -15.11 4.54
N TYR A 537 28.24 -14.84 3.73
CA TYR A 537 26.97 -15.56 3.75
C TYR A 537 26.87 -16.65 2.68
N GLY A 538 27.93 -16.88 1.90
CA GLY A 538 27.92 -17.91 0.86
C GLY A 538 26.86 -17.66 -0.22
N VAL A 539 26.63 -16.39 -0.59
CA VAL A 539 25.54 -16.01 -1.50
C VAL A 539 25.71 -16.66 -2.87
N THR A 540 24.70 -17.40 -3.29
CA THR A 540 24.69 -18.16 -4.55
C THR A 540 23.89 -17.48 -5.65
N HIS A 541 22.84 -16.74 -5.26
CA HIS A 541 21.88 -16.15 -6.18
C HIS A 541 21.48 -14.76 -5.75
N VAL A 542 21.15 -13.93 -6.74
CA VAL A 542 20.59 -12.60 -6.55
C VAL A 542 19.23 -12.49 -7.25
N ALA A 543 18.25 -11.92 -6.57
CA ALA A 543 16.97 -11.52 -7.16
C ALA A 543 17.00 -10.01 -7.44
N ILE A 544 16.73 -9.61 -8.68
CA ILE A 544 16.81 -8.22 -9.16
C ILE A 544 15.49 -7.84 -9.83
N CYS A 545 14.79 -6.82 -9.31
CA CYS A 545 13.53 -6.32 -9.86
C CYS A 545 13.75 -5.08 -10.74
N GLY A 546 14.07 -5.34 -12.01
CA GLY A 546 14.17 -4.31 -13.04
C GLY A 546 15.46 -3.47 -12.98
N PRO A 547 15.58 -2.49 -13.89
CA PRO A 547 16.85 -1.80 -14.14
C PRO A 547 17.32 -0.96 -12.95
N GLY A 548 16.41 -0.33 -12.20
CA GLY A 548 16.81 0.49 -11.05
C GLY A 548 17.42 -0.32 -9.90
N GLU A 549 16.95 -1.55 -9.69
CA GLU A 549 17.56 -2.44 -8.69
C GLU A 549 18.89 -3.03 -9.19
N ALA A 550 18.99 -3.28 -10.50
CA ALA A 550 20.24 -3.69 -11.15
C ALA A 550 21.34 -2.62 -11.00
N GLU A 551 21.01 -1.35 -11.20
CA GLU A 551 21.92 -0.22 -10.98
C GLU A 551 22.42 -0.18 -9.52
N VAL A 552 21.52 -0.31 -8.54
CA VAL A 552 21.90 -0.33 -7.12
C VAL A 552 22.77 -1.55 -6.78
N PHE A 553 22.52 -2.70 -7.40
CA PHE A 553 23.35 -3.88 -7.24
C PHE A 553 24.75 -3.66 -7.82
N GLU A 554 24.83 -3.11 -9.04
CA GLU A 554 26.08 -2.80 -9.74
C GLU A 554 26.92 -1.74 -9.01
N GLU A 555 26.29 -0.72 -8.43
CA GLU A 555 26.96 0.26 -7.56
C GLU A 555 27.61 -0.38 -6.33
N ARG A 556 27.02 -1.47 -5.81
CA ARG A 556 27.52 -2.18 -4.62
C ARG A 556 28.56 -3.23 -4.96
N PHE A 557 28.42 -3.88 -6.11
CA PHE A 557 29.30 -4.96 -6.57
C PHE A 557 29.70 -4.72 -8.04
N PRO A 558 30.59 -3.75 -8.32
CA PRO A 558 30.91 -3.36 -9.70
C PRO A 558 31.48 -4.51 -10.53
N GLY A 559 30.92 -4.72 -11.72
CA GLY A 559 31.30 -5.74 -12.70
C GLY A 559 30.81 -7.14 -12.35
N LEU A 560 30.10 -7.34 -11.24
CA LEU A 560 29.57 -8.65 -10.84
C LEU A 560 28.37 -9.04 -11.70
N LEU A 561 27.48 -8.09 -12.02
CA LEU A 561 26.23 -8.41 -12.72
C LEU A 561 26.47 -9.05 -14.08
N ASP A 562 27.50 -8.60 -14.81
CA ASP A 562 27.90 -9.14 -16.12
C ASP A 562 28.48 -10.56 -16.06
N GLN A 563 28.89 -11.02 -14.87
CA GLN A 563 29.44 -12.36 -14.63
C GLN A 563 28.38 -13.35 -14.12
N THR A 564 27.13 -12.92 -14.00
CA THR A 564 26.03 -13.76 -13.52
C THR A 564 25.37 -14.56 -14.64
N ASP A 565 24.88 -15.75 -14.30
CA ASP A 565 24.03 -16.54 -15.19
C ASP A 565 22.56 -16.25 -14.90
N VAL A 566 21.76 -15.96 -15.92
CA VAL A 566 20.30 -15.80 -15.77
C VAL A 566 19.66 -17.17 -15.58
N VAL A 567 19.04 -17.38 -14.42
CA VAL A 567 18.32 -18.63 -14.09
C VAL A 567 16.87 -18.56 -14.56
N GLN A 568 16.19 -17.46 -14.26
CA GLN A 568 14.80 -17.25 -14.66
C GLN A 568 14.44 -15.77 -14.66
N VAL A 569 13.54 -15.38 -15.57
CA VAL A 569 12.97 -14.02 -15.62
C VAL A 569 11.46 -14.11 -15.61
N TRP A 570 10.82 -13.42 -14.67
CA TRP A 570 9.36 -13.34 -14.60
C TRP A 570 8.87 -11.94 -14.96
N PRO A 571 7.81 -11.82 -15.78
CA PRO A 571 7.14 -10.55 -15.97
C PRO A 571 6.40 -10.16 -14.68
N VAL A 572 6.73 -9.01 -14.09
CA VAL A 572 6.00 -8.48 -12.92
C VAL A 572 5.31 -7.18 -13.29
N THR A 573 4.10 -6.97 -12.77
CA THR A 573 3.28 -5.79 -13.05
C THR A 573 3.35 -4.79 -11.90
N THR A 574 4.55 -4.25 -11.68
CA THR A 574 4.76 -3.15 -10.72
C THR A 574 4.76 -1.79 -11.44
N LEU A 575 4.73 -0.68 -10.69
CA LEU A 575 4.85 0.65 -11.29
C LEU A 575 6.27 0.99 -11.78
N PHE A 576 7.29 0.25 -11.34
CA PHE A 576 8.71 0.60 -11.53
C PHE A 576 9.50 -0.43 -12.32
N SER A 577 9.10 -1.69 -12.20
CA SER A 577 9.73 -2.81 -12.89
C SER A 577 8.69 -3.64 -13.63
N SER A 578 9.10 -4.06 -14.82
CA SER A 578 8.42 -5.04 -15.65
C SER A 578 8.97 -6.46 -15.47
N THR A 579 10.12 -6.64 -14.79
CA THR A 579 10.81 -7.92 -14.68
C THR A 579 11.34 -8.18 -13.27
N LEU A 580 11.33 -9.46 -12.88
CA LEU A 580 12.05 -9.99 -11.73
C LEU A 580 13.00 -11.06 -12.25
N GLU A 581 14.30 -10.83 -12.09
CA GLU A 581 15.36 -11.72 -12.57
C GLU A 581 15.95 -12.47 -11.39
N LEU A 582 16.00 -13.80 -11.49
CA LEU A 582 16.84 -14.64 -10.64
C LEU A 582 18.14 -14.93 -11.39
N ARG A 583 19.26 -14.55 -10.79
CA ARG A 583 20.60 -14.68 -11.37
C ARG A 583 21.50 -15.46 -10.42
N ARG A 584 22.25 -16.42 -10.94
CA ARG A 584 23.27 -17.15 -10.20
C ARG A 584 24.59 -16.38 -10.24
N LEU A 585 25.23 -16.25 -9.09
CA LEU A 585 26.55 -15.64 -8.95
C LEU A 585 27.66 -16.61 -9.39
N PRO A 586 28.82 -16.09 -9.86
CA PRO A 586 29.98 -16.93 -10.10
C PRO A 586 30.53 -17.49 -8.77
N ARG A 587 31.17 -18.67 -8.82
CA ARG A 587 31.81 -19.28 -7.64
C ARG A 587 32.90 -18.39 -7.03
N GLN A 588 33.52 -17.55 -7.84
CA GLN A 588 34.55 -16.61 -7.42
C GLN A 588 34.28 -15.23 -8.00
N PHE A 589 34.56 -14.21 -7.19
CA PHE A 589 34.50 -12.82 -7.61
C PHE A 589 35.56 -12.03 -6.84
N ASP A 590 36.28 -11.14 -7.54
CA ASP A 590 37.32 -10.28 -6.97
C ASP A 590 38.35 -11.05 -6.10
N GLY A 591 38.82 -12.20 -6.61
CA GLY A 591 39.82 -13.04 -5.93
C GLY A 591 39.30 -13.82 -4.71
N ARG A 592 37.99 -13.81 -4.45
CA ARG A 592 37.37 -14.48 -3.29
C ARG A 592 36.48 -15.62 -3.76
N ILE A 593 36.42 -16.69 -2.97
CA ILE A 593 35.43 -17.75 -3.14
C ILE A 593 34.13 -17.25 -2.52
N LEU A 594 33.08 -17.17 -3.34
CA LEU A 594 31.75 -16.81 -2.86
C LEU A 594 31.04 -18.03 -2.30
N HIS A 595 31.01 -19.15 -3.05
CA HIS A 595 30.28 -20.36 -2.68
C HIS A 595 30.81 -21.60 -3.42
N ALA A 596 30.38 -22.79 -2.96
CA ALA A 596 30.65 -24.09 -3.59
C ALA A 596 29.42 -24.71 -4.29
N TYR A 597 28.34 -23.95 -4.43
CA TYR A 597 27.06 -24.38 -5.05
C TYR A 597 27.23 -25.10 -6.40
N GLU A 598 26.52 -26.21 -6.53
CA GLU A 598 26.40 -26.99 -7.75
C GLU A 598 25.02 -26.73 -8.41
N PRO A 599 24.99 -26.23 -9.66
CA PRO A 599 23.75 -25.93 -10.36
C PRO A 599 22.82 -27.13 -10.56
N THR A 600 21.51 -26.88 -10.50
CA THR A 600 20.50 -27.87 -10.86
C THR A 600 20.48 -28.15 -12.38
N ALA A 601 19.85 -29.25 -12.79
CA ALA A 601 19.63 -29.55 -14.20
C ALA A 601 18.80 -28.44 -14.89
N TRP A 602 17.83 -27.85 -14.19
CA TRP A 602 17.09 -26.68 -14.66
C TRP A 602 18.01 -25.51 -14.99
N GLU A 603 18.88 -25.12 -14.05
CA GLU A 603 19.80 -23.99 -14.26
C GLU A 603 20.76 -24.23 -15.41
N MET A 604 21.28 -25.46 -15.53
CA MET A 604 22.16 -25.84 -16.64
C MET A 604 21.43 -25.74 -17.98
N GLY A 605 20.16 -26.15 -18.05
CA GLY A 605 19.32 -25.99 -19.23
C GLY A 605 19.03 -24.52 -19.56
N ALA A 606 18.70 -23.72 -18.55
CA ALA A 606 18.46 -22.28 -18.70
C ALA A 606 19.71 -21.54 -19.21
N GLN A 607 20.89 -21.87 -18.65
CA GLN A 607 22.17 -21.32 -19.10
C GLN A 607 22.49 -21.73 -20.55
N ALA A 608 22.28 -23.00 -20.91
CA ALA A 608 22.48 -23.47 -22.28
C ALA A 608 21.55 -22.73 -23.27
N ALA A 609 20.27 -22.55 -22.91
CA ALA A 609 19.32 -21.77 -23.72
C ALA A 609 19.74 -20.30 -23.83
N GLY A 610 20.25 -19.68 -22.76
CA GLY A 610 20.80 -18.32 -22.78
C GLY A 610 21.99 -18.15 -23.73
N ARG A 611 22.82 -19.20 -23.86
CA ARG A 611 23.92 -19.28 -24.84
C ARG A 611 23.46 -19.67 -26.25
N GLN A 612 22.16 -19.84 -26.46
CA GLN A 612 21.55 -20.30 -27.71
C GLN A 612 21.95 -21.73 -28.13
N ASP A 613 22.43 -22.54 -27.18
CA ASP A 613 22.66 -23.97 -27.41
C ASP A 613 21.38 -24.75 -27.11
N TRP A 614 20.44 -24.69 -28.05
CA TRP A 614 19.09 -25.22 -27.89
C TRP A 614 19.07 -26.74 -27.67
N ASN A 615 19.95 -27.48 -28.34
CA ASN A 615 20.01 -28.93 -28.20
C ASN A 615 20.55 -29.34 -26.83
N GLU A 616 21.59 -28.66 -26.33
CA GLU A 616 22.11 -28.92 -25.00
C GLU A 616 21.10 -28.54 -23.92
N ALA A 617 20.38 -27.42 -24.09
CA ALA A 617 19.30 -27.03 -23.18
C ALA A 617 18.22 -28.13 -23.05
N LEU A 618 17.77 -28.69 -24.17
CA LEU A 618 16.78 -29.76 -24.19
C LEU A 618 17.27 -31.03 -23.48
N LYS A 619 18.55 -31.41 -23.62
CA LYS A 619 19.12 -32.55 -22.87
C LYS A 619 19.11 -32.30 -21.36
N TRP A 620 19.37 -31.08 -20.92
CA TRP A 620 19.32 -30.74 -19.49
C TRP A 620 17.89 -30.74 -18.96
N PHE A 621 16.90 -30.29 -19.74
CA PHE A 621 15.49 -30.42 -19.36
C PHE A 621 15.03 -31.87 -19.31
N GLU A 622 15.54 -32.73 -20.20
CA GLU A 622 15.31 -34.18 -20.11
C GLU A 622 15.92 -34.77 -18.84
N ARG A 623 17.17 -34.40 -18.50
CA ARG A 623 17.79 -34.81 -17.22
C ARG A 623 17.02 -34.32 -15.99
N HIS A 624 16.47 -33.11 -16.03
CA HIS A 624 15.60 -32.60 -14.98
C HIS A 624 14.38 -33.51 -14.78
N ARG A 625 13.71 -33.89 -15.87
CA ARG A 625 12.60 -34.86 -15.82
C ARG A 625 13.03 -36.24 -15.32
N GLU A 626 14.15 -36.77 -15.81
CA GLU A 626 14.69 -38.08 -15.41
C GLU A 626 15.05 -38.14 -13.93
N ALA A 627 15.52 -37.02 -13.37
CA ALA A 627 15.80 -36.87 -11.94
C ALA A 627 14.51 -36.72 -11.09
N GLY A 628 13.32 -36.81 -11.69
CA GLY A 628 12.04 -36.64 -11.01
C GLY A 628 11.65 -35.18 -10.79
N GLY A 629 12.31 -34.24 -11.46
CA GLY A 629 11.97 -32.83 -11.42
C GLY A 629 10.56 -32.58 -11.98
N PRO A 630 9.76 -31.70 -11.35
CA PRO A 630 8.40 -31.42 -11.81
C PRO A 630 8.41 -30.67 -13.14
N GLU A 631 7.34 -30.87 -13.91
CA GLU A 631 7.03 -30.09 -15.11
C GLU A 631 6.54 -28.69 -14.71
N MET A 632 7.48 -27.74 -14.70
CA MET A 632 7.25 -26.34 -14.34
C MET A 632 6.77 -25.54 -15.57
N PRO A 633 5.85 -24.57 -15.41
CA PRO A 633 5.46 -23.66 -16.50
C PRO A 633 6.67 -22.95 -17.14
N GLU A 634 7.67 -22.58 -16.34
CA GLU A 634 8.91 -21.95 -16.82
C GLU A 634 9.73 -22.90 -17.69
N LEU A 635 9.80 -24.18 -17.33
CA LEU A 635 10.49 -25.21 -18.11
C LEU A 635 9.82 -25.41 -19.46
N LEU A 636 8.51 -25.63 -19.45
CA LEU A 636 7.72 -25.77 -20.68
C LEU A 636 7.84 -24.53 -21.58
N SER A 637 7.81 -23.34 -20.98
CA SER A 637 8.00 -22.08 -21.72
C SER A 637 9.37 -22.04 -22.38
N LEU A 638 10.45 -22.34 -21.66
CA LEU A 638 11.80 -22.25 -22.20
C LEU A 638 12.11 -23.38 -23.20
N GLU A 639 11.59 -24.58 -22.95
CA GLU A 639 11.61 -25.71 -23.89
C GLU A 639 10.88 -25.36 -25.19
N SER A 640 9.73 -24.67 -25.10
CA SER A 640 9.02 -24.20 -26.29
C SER A 640 9.85 -23.22 -27.13
N VAL A 641 10.61 -22.34 -26.47
CA VAL A 641 11.51 -21.41 -27.15
C VAL A 641 12.63 -22.19 -27.86
N CYS A 642 13.19 -23.23 -27.22
CA CYS A 642 14.20 -24.10 -27.84
C CYS A 642 13.64 -24.78 -29.09
N TRP A 643 12.47 -25.42 -29.01
CA TRP A 643 11.82 -26.07 -30.16
C TRP A 643 11.48 -25.09 -31.28
N PHE A 644 10.98 -23.90 -30.93
CA PHE A 644 10.70 -22.83 -31.89
C PHE A 644 11.97 -22.39 -32.63
N LYS A 645 13.10 -22.29 -31.93
CA LYS A 645 14.41 -21.95 -32.53
C LYS A 645 14.98 -23.07 -33.40
N LEU A 646 14.61 -24.32 -33.11
CA LEU A 646 14.91 -25.49 -33.94
C LEU A 646 13.87 -25.72 -35.06
N GLU A 647 12.95 -24.77 -35.26
CA GLU A 647 11.89 -24.80 -36.28
C GLU A 647 10.87 -25.95 -36.13
N ASP A 648 10.86 -26.67 -34.99
CA ASP A 648 9.81 -27.62 -34.65
C ASP A 648 8.65 -26.87 -33.97
N TYR A 649 7.86 -26.19 -34.80
CA TYR A 649 6.72 -25.40 -34.33
C TYR A 649 5.60 -26.25 -33.70
N GLY A 650 5.53 -27.54 -34.02
CA GLY A 650 4.53 -28.45 -33.47
C GLY A 650 4.78 -28.72 -31.98
N ARG A 651 6.01 -29.10 -31.64
CA ARG A 651 6.42 -29.28 -30.24
C ARG A 651 6.39 -27.97 -29.47
N ALA A 652 6.84 -26.87 -30.08
CA ALA A 652 6.81 -25.57 -29.43
C ALA A 652 5.38 -25.15 -29.04
N GLU A 653 4.39 -25.35 -29.92
CA GLU A 653 2.99 -25.07 -29.62
C GLU A 653 2.44 -25.99 -28.51
N GLU A 654 2.78 -27.28 -28.53
CA GLU A 654 2.37 -28.24 -27.51
C GLU A 654 2.83 -27.80 -26.11
N MET A 655 4.11 -27.44 -25.99
CA MET A 655 4.72 -26.99 -24.73
C MET A 655 4.09 -25.68 -24.24
N LEU A 656 3.84 -24.70 -25.14
CA LEU A 656 3.17 -23.45 -24.77
C LEU A 656 1.74 -23.68 -24.28
N ARG A 657 0.99 -24.56 -24.95
CA ARG A 657 -0.38 -24.88 -24.53
C ARG A 657 -0.39 -25.58 -23.18
N GLU A 658 0.57 -26.45 -22.88
CA GLU A 658 0.72 -27.05 -21.56
C GLU A 658 1.13 -26.00 -20.50
N ALA A 659 2.07 -25.10 -20.81
CA ALA A 659 2.45 -24.01 -19.92
C ALA A 659 1.25 -23.10 -19.58
N ILE A 660 0.42 -22.76 -20.57
CA ILE A 660 -0.83 -22.00 -20.38
C ILE A 660 -1.85 -22.78 -19.54
N ARG A 661 -1.97 -24.10 -19.73
CA ARG A 661 -2.87 -24.93 -18.91
C ARG A 661 -2.45 -24.92 -17.44
N ARG A 662 -1.15 -24.97 -17.17
CA ARG A 662 -0.60 -24.95 -15.80
C ARG A 662 -0.68 -23.57 -15.15
N ARG A 663 -0.34 -22.51 -15.89
CA ARG A 663 -0.41 -21.12 -15.41
C ARG A 663 -1.18 -20.23 -16.41
N PRO A 664 -2.52 -20.21 -16.35
CA PRO A 664 -3.35 -19.48 -17.31
C PRO A 664 -3.32 -17.95 -17.15
N LEU A 665 -2.65 -17.46 -16.11
CA LEU A 665 -2.50 -16.03 -15.83
C LEU A 665 -1.09 -15.52 -16.13
N ASP A 666 -0.24 -16.33 -16.78
CA ASP A 666 1.08 -15.93 -17.23
C ASP A 666 1.01 -15.25 -18.62
N PRO A 667 1.26 -13.93 -18.72
CA PRO A 667 1.22 -13.22 -20.00
C PRO A 667 2.30 -13.70 -20.98
N LEU A 668 3.43 -14.23 -20.48
CA LEU A 668 4.58 -14.59 -21.33
C LEU A 668 4.24 -15.76 -22.26
N ASN A 669 3.52 -16.77 -21.77
CA ASN A 669 3.18 -17.94 -22.58
C ASN A 669 2.20 -17.60 -23.71
N PHE A 670 1.25 -16.68 -23.46
CA PHE A 670 0.39 -16.15 -24.53
C PHE A 670 1.16 -15.29 -25.53
N GLN A 671 2.13 -14.49 -25.06
CA GLN A 671 3.00 -13.72 -25.95
C GLN A 671 3.81 -14.64 -26.86
N ASN A 672 4.46 -15.67 -26.31
CA ASN A 672 5.23 -16.65 -27.06
C ASN A 672 4.36 -17.43 -28.06
N LEU A 673 3.13 -17.80 -27.68
CA LEU A 673 2.16 -18.42 -28.59
C LEU A 673 1.78 -17.49 -29.74
N GLY A 674 1.58 -16.21 -29.45
CA GLY A 674 1.37 -15.17 -30.46
C GLY A 674 2.54 -15.10 -31.45
N VAL A 675 3.78 -15.01 -30.95
CA VAL A 675 5.00 -15.00 -31.78
C VAL A 675 5.11 -16.26 -32.64
N LEU A 676 4.76 -17.42 -32.09
CA LEU A 676 4.78 -18.69 -32.81
C LEU A 676 3.79 -18.68 -33.99
N HIS A 677 2.55 -18.26 -33.76
CA HIS A 677 1.55 -18.13 -34.82
C HIS A 677 1.95 -17.11 -35.89
N LEU A 678 2.61 -16.01 -35.50
CA LEU A 678 3.16 -15.05 -36.46
C LEU A 678 4.20 -15.66 -37.39
N ARG A 679 5.09 -16.50 -36.86
CA ARG A 679 6.07 -17.21 -37.71
C ARG A 679 5.42 -18.18 -38.68
N ARG A 680 4.29 -18.78 -38.30
CA ARG A 680 3.50 -19.68 -39.17
C ARG A 680 2.59 -18.95 -40.17
N GLY A 681 2.49 -17.62 -40.08
CA GLY A 681 1.58 -16.83 -40.92
C GLY A 681 0.12 -16.85 -40.46
N GLU A 682 -0.15 -17.40 -39.28
CA GLU A 682 -1.46 -17.54 -38.65
C GLU A 682 -1.84 -16.24 -37.93
N ARG A 683 -2.12 -15.19 -38.70
CA ARG A 683 -2.31 -13.84 -38.17
C ARG A 683 -3.48 -13.70 -37.20
N ALA A 684 -4.58 -14.44 -37.41
CA ALA A 684 -5.77 -14.33 -36.57
C ALA A 684 -5.51 -14.93 -35.18
N GLU A 685 -4.92 -16.13 -35.16
CA GLU A 685 -4.53 -16.86 -33.95
C GLU A 685 -3.45 -16.10 -33.17
N ALA A 686 -2.49 -15.49 -33.88
CA ALA A 686 -1.50 -14.63 -33.28
C ALA A 686 -2.12 -13.41 -32.57
N LEU A 687 -3.06 -12.73 -33.24
CA LEU A 687 -3.75 -11.57 -32.67
C LEU A 687 -4.54 -11.97 -31.42
N ASP A 688 -5.25 -13.10 -31.47
CA ASP A 688 -6.01 -13.62 -30.32
C ASP A 688 -5.11 -13.90 -29.12
N ALA A 689 -3.98 -14.60 -29.34
CA ALA A 689 -3.02 -14.90 -28.27
C ALA A 689 -2.41 -13.61 -27.68
N LEU A 690 -2.00 -12.65 -28.51
CA LEU A 690 -1.44 -11.39 -28.05
C LEU A 690 -2.47 -10.52 -27.30
N ILE A 691 -3.74 -10.57 -27.69
CA ILE A 691 -4.83 -9.91 -26.94
C ILE A 691 -4.99 -10.54 -25.54
N GLN A 692 -4.86 -11.87 -25.41
CA GLN A 692 -4.88 -12.51 -24.09
C GLN A 692 -3.67 -12.09 -23.25
N ALA A 693 -2.46 -12.08 -23.84
CA ALA A 693 -1.27 -11.58 -23.17
C ALA A 693 -1.45 -10.13 -22.69
N LEU A 694 -2.01 -9.25 -23.53
CA LEU A 694 -2.25 -7.84 -23.19
C LEU A 694 -3.33 -7.68 -22.12
N LYS A 695 -4.34 -8.56 -22.06
CA LYS A 695 -5.33 -8.53 -20.97
C LYS A 695 -4.70 -8.78 -19.61
N LEU A 696 -3.70 -9.67 -19.56
CA LEU A 696 -2.94 -10.06 -18.36
C LEU A 696 -1.84 -9.03 -18.02
N ASN A 697 -1.17 -8.48 -19.03
CA ASN A 697 -0.16 -7.43 -18.89
C ASN A 697 -0.52 -6.20 -19.73
N ARG A 698 -1.48 -5.41 -19.23
CA ARG A 698 -2.09 -4.26 -19.93
C ARG A 698 -1.13 -3.13 -20.25
N ASP A 699 -0.01 -3.08 -19.53
CA ASP A 699 0.94 -1.98 -19.62
C ASP A 699 2.11 -2.27 -20.56
N SER A 700 2.29 -3.52 -21.00
CA SER A 700 3.38 -3.92 -21.90
C SER A 700 3.38 -3.09 -23.20
N PRO A 701 4.39 -2.23 -23.40
CA PRO A 701 4.55 -1.48 -24.66
C PRO A 701 4.83 -2.42 -25.83
N GLU A 702 5.54 -3.52 -25.58
CA GLU A 702 5.88 -4.53 -26.59
C GLU A 702 4.62 -5.19 -27.14
N LEU A 703 3.72 -5.67 -26.27
CA LEU A 703 2.46 -6.29 -26.70
C LEU A 703 1.60 -5.31 -27.48
N LYS A 704 1.53 -4.05 -27.04
CA LYS A 704 0.81 -2.98 -27.75
C LYS A 704 1.40 -2.75 -29.15
N ARG A 705 2.72 -2.73 -29.28
CA ARG A 705 3.41 -2.58 -30.57
C ARG A 705 3.10 -3.75 -31.50
N MET A 706 3.26 -4.99 -31.02
CA MET A 706 3.00 -6.21 -31.80
C MET A 706 1.56 -6.26 -32.34
N ILE A 707 0.57 -5.95 -31.48
CA ILE A 707 -0.83 -5.90 -31.90
C ILE A 707 -1.07 -4.79 -32.94
N THR A 708 -0.51 -3.60 -32.72
CA THR A 708 -0.66 -2.49 -33.67
C THR A 708 -0.08 -2.84 -35.04
N GLU A 709 1.11 -3.43 -35.09
CA GLU A 709 1.76 -3.89 -36.32
C GLU A 709 0.96 -4.98 -37.04
N LEU A 710 0.26 -5.83 -36.30
CA LEU A 710 -0.60 -6.87 -36.88
C LEU A 710 -1.92 -6.37 -37.46
N THR A 711 -2.44 -5.28 -36.88
CA THR A 711 -3.71 -4.67 -37.30
C THR A 711 -3.56 -3.65 -38.43
N ARG A 712 -2.31 -3.33 -38.82
CA ARG A 712 -1.98 -2.51 -40.00
C ARG A 712 -1.85 -3.40 -41.23
#